data_AF-A0A7X8X158-F1
#
_entry.id   AF-A0A7X8X158-F1
#
_cell.length_a   1.000
_cell.length_b   1.000
_cell.length_c   1.000
_cell.angle_alpha   90.00
_cell.angle_beta   90.00
_cell.angle_gamma   90.00
#
_symmetry.space_group_name_H-M   'P 1'
#
loop_
_entity.id
_entity.type
_entity.pdbx_description
1 polymer ?
#
loop_
_entity_poly.entity_id
_entity_poly.type
_entity_poly.pdbx_seq_one_letter_code
_entity_poly.pdbx_strand_id
1 'polypeptide(L)'
;MKKIIIFSLLIMTALVSGLSILVAEETEFATDFYALSGANNSVALENNEIQLTMPDNVVDSRIIYGDATSDYLVDLTNLTLKIKLVSLEKSGRFTISFLGSRDNQPLSSGSEGISFVFRGISDGRQLQVAILDAKTGELIEEMKGVRWSYLGSEETNWDNGIIGILNGQNGSVLNSELTLKFQTDSASSGGTTFRPSMGSSLGVAIPITLFTARNIDIKNLVMMISSGEKLINYNFEDGTASQELTGNDLVFRILSFEEPNTRKYRQNPSRVELIEAISDYILKSDGLKNGTLSVDDYVLLKNKTFDLTSLRNRDKTIQNKRIIDAKAIINEVTNTINNLKAYAQDYSFKNSHLEDLSTVTVEMVNEAKDAKEIYDNAAIYSQYLSSTTQQEINEIINNIDETFILRAELNILLKDFEDKVGVFKENIETANAQDIIAAVETKKLIETTLFDNLDQVDKNNFTNRYNDANSVLEEALSTHLFAVEKQRVLEYKNQFEILTSNSAKEELINVIAIRPTIDSTTFTTAEKGEITELLENVDANFKNLILEIITTSLNNYSEKVNLLKNREELTEQKITDAENAKYDEDLLDGLVEISEDLSLDISSYIASLYENDRLVEVAKLFLDLTKYHLAVSNINDVSHLQHAYSFHDKALENINNETFKTTEKEEYTSFFNSTSATMNLAAKGYIETAIQALETEMEGDLSLNIQMNKAKSALRQIPSLHYLTEETDYILYETRLNNLIAILKEEDLYYFSTDDSSSWYAKSVKTGVLLTGNVNQGIMNLQEPLSIDGLDIVFDYTKIGRIWAGKVDGKYPQNILVLNFMRDYAKIKDQSQGFSIYLYPNIINGIRS
;
A
#
# COMPACT_ATOMS: atom_id res chain seq x y z
N MET A 1 -63.78 28.60 54.54
CA MET A 1 -64.95 29.39 54.12
C MET A 1 -64.91 29.47 52.59
N LYS A 2 -65.91 28.88 51.90
CA LYS A 2 -66.16 28.77 50.43
C LYS A 2 -65.06 28.10 49.56
N LYS A 3 -65.12 26.81 49.17
CA LYS A 3 -65.96 26.03 48.20
C LYS A 3 -65.52 26.10 46.72
N ILE A 4 -65.57 24.91 46.08
CA ILE A 4 -65.43 24.50 44.65
C ILE A 4 -63.99 24.09 44.24
N ILE A 5 -63.66 22.98 43.54
CA ILE A 5 -64.15 21.59 43.38
C ILE A 5 -63.07 20.85 42.52
N ILE A 6 -62.81 19.57 42.83
CA ILE A 6 -62.32 18.42 42.00
C ILE A 6 -60.87 18.35 41.43
N PHE A 7 -60.08 17.42 42.02
CA PHE A 7 -59.48 16.18 41.47
C PHE A 7 -58.67 16.14 40.13
N SER A 8 -57.43 15.60 40.25
CA SER A 8 -56.64 14.73 39.32
C SER A 8 -56.04 15.31 38.03
N LEU A 9 -54.72 15.26 37.81
CA LEU A 9 -53.87 14.15 37.31
C LEU A 9 -54.00 13.93 35.77
N LEU A 10 -52.85 13.92 35.07
CA LEU A 10 -52.58 13.46 33.67
C LEU A 10 -52.97 14.35 32.45
N ILE A 11 -51.99 14.44 31.52
CA ILE A 11 -52.06 14.52 30.03
C ILE A 11 -52.18 15.89 29.32
N MET A 12 -51.30 16.01 28.29
CA MET A 12 -51.35 16.81 27.06
C MET A 12 -50.73 18.22 26.98
N THR A 13 -49.47 18.22 26.54
CA THR A 13 -48.96 18.96 25.38
C THR A 13 -49.94 19.00 24.19
N ALA A 14 -50.35 20.20 23.74
CA ALA A 14 -50.81 20.50 22.37
C ALA A 14 -51.43 21.92 22.24
N LEU A 15 -50.93 22.68 21.24
CA LEU A 15 -51.67 23.66 20.39
C LEU A 15 -52.14 24.99 21.05
N VAL A 16 -52.04 26.21 20.49
CA VAL A 16 -52.08 26.70 19.10
C VAL A 16 -51.44 28.11 19.04
N SER A 17 -50.49 28.33 18.14
CA SER A 17 -50.34 29.54 17.32
C SER A 17 -49.42 29.12 16.17
N GLY A 18 -49.92 28.77 14.98
CA GLY A 18 -50.68 29.67 14.11
C GLY A 18 -49.71 30.42 13.18
N LEU A 19 -48.88 29.68 12.44
CA LEU A 19 -48.07 30.20 11.33
C LEU A 19 -48.26 29.27 10.14
N SER A 20 -48.69 29.88 9.05
CA SER A 20 -48.83 29.36 7.70
C SER A 20 -47.78 28.31 7.35
N ILE A 21 -48.25 27.09 7.12
CA ILE A 21 -47.53 26.05 6.38
C ILE A 21 -47.40 26.57 4.95
N LEU A 22 -46.28 27.22 4.64
CA LEU A 22 -45.68 27.02 3.32
C LEU A 22 -45.23 25.57 3.32
N VAL A 23 -45.72 24.81 2.35
CA VAL A 23 -45.12 23.54 1.95
C VAL A 23 -43.68 23.88 1.53
N ALA A 24 -42.74 23.72 2.45
CA ALA A 24 -41.35 23.55 2.07
C ALA A 24 -41.29 22.16 1.45
N GLU A 25 -41.13 22.10 0.13
CA GLU A 25 -40.54 20.92 -0.49
C GLU A 25 -39.25 20.64 0.28
N GLU A 26 -39.23 19.55 1.06
CA GLU A 26 -38.00 19.01 1.64
C GLU A 26 -37.08 18.70 0.46
N THR A 27 -36.13 19.60 0.21
CA THR A 27 -35.02 19.36 -0.71
C THR A 27 -34.13 18.29 -0.09
N GLU A 28 -34.47 17.02 -0.34
CA GLU A 28 -33.63 15.83 -0.13
C GLU A 28 -32.35 15.93 -1.00
N PHE A 29 -31.41 16.73 -0.55
CA PHE A 29 -29.99 16.50 -0.80
C PHE A 29 -29.30 16.48 0.57
N ALA A 30 -29.50 15.38 1.31
CA ALA A 30 -28.48 14.93 2.24
C ALA A 30 -27.20 14.76 1.39
N THR A 31 -26.14 15.48 1.74
CA THR A 31 -24.93 15.58 0.93
C THR A 31 -24.32 14.19 0.74
N ASP A 32 -24.32 13.65 -0.50
CA ASP A 32 -23.70 12.37 -0.89
C ASP A 32 -22.16 12.31 -0.66
N PHE A 33 -21.62 13.25 0.10
CA PHE A 33 -20.21 13.50 0.35
C PHE A 33 -20.01 13.74 1.84
N TYR A 34 -19.43 12.74 2.51
CA TYR A 34 -19.23 12.70 3.95
C TYR A 34 -17.79 13.02 4.33
N ALA A 35 -17.61 13.84 5.37
CA ALA A 35 -16.31 14.15 5.96
C ALA A 35 -16.08 13.38 7.26
N LEU A 36 -14.90 12.79 7.42
CA LEU A 36 -14.54 11.97 8.59
C LEU A 36 -14.13 12.79 9.83
N SER A 37 -13.83 14.08 9.68
CA SER A 37 -13.37 14.97 10.77
C SER A 37 -14.10 16.33 10.74
N GLY A 38 -14.33 16.92 11.92
CA GLY A 38 -15.18 18.10 12.14
C GLY A 38 -14.66 19.44 11.61
N ALA A 39 -13.54 19.46 10.89
CA ALA A 39 -12.98 20.68 10.27
C ALA A 39 -13.39 20.87 8.80
N ASN A 40 -14.06 19.89 8.19
CA ASN A 40 -14.50 19.93 6.79
C ASN A 40 -16.00 20.25 6.70
N ASN A 41 -16.39 21.11 5.75
CA ASN A 41 -17.80 21.46 5.54
C ASN A 41 -18.28 21.02 4.16
N SER A 42 -19.39 20.28 4.14
CA SER A 42 -20.17 19.93 2.93
C SER A 42 -21.51 20.67 2.97
N VAL A 43 -21.79 21.48 1.95
CA VAL A 43 -22.98 22.34 1.90
C VAL A 43 -23.67 22.19 0.55
N ALA A 44 -24.94 21.78 0.57
CA ALA A 44 -25.80 21.80 -0.62
C ALA A 44 -26.17 23.26 -0.98
N LEU A 45 -26.11 23.61 -2.26
CA LEU A 45 -26.46 24.93 -2.79
C LEU A 45 -27.75 24.88 -3.62
N GLU A 46 -28.38 26.04 -3.85
CA GLU A 46 -29.69 26.21 -4.51
C GLU A 46 -29.79 25.63 -5.95
N ASN A 47 -28.67 25.21 -6.56
CA ASN A 47 -28.61 24.67 -7.94
C ASN A 47 -28.31 23.15 -8.01
N ASN A 48 -28.55 22.39 -6.94
CA ASN A 48 -28.09 20.99 -6.81
C ASN A 48 -26.55 20.84 -6.93
N GLU A 49 -25.82 21.93 -6.67
CA GLU A 49 -24.37 21.91 -6.53
C GLU A 49 -24.01 21.59 -5.07
N ILE A 50 -22.90 20.89 -4.85
CA ILE A 50 -22.38 20.63 -3.51
C ILE A 50 -21.07 21.38 -3.36
N GLN A 51 -21.01 22.32 -2.41
CA GLN A 51 -19.76 22.99 -2.05
C GLN A 51 -19.08 22.24 -0.93
N LEU A 52 -17.81 21.94 -1.15
CA LEU A 52 -16.97 21.19 -0.24
C LEU A 52 -15.77 22.08 0.12
N THR A 53 -15.53 22.26 1.42
CA THR A 53 -14.45 23.07 1.97
C THR A 53 -13.57 22.18 2.83
N MET A 54 -12.30 22.07 2.46
CA MET A 54 -11.30 21.23 3.12
C MET A 54 -10.09 22.08 3.52
N PRO A 55 -9.64 22.00 4.78
CA PRO A 55 -8.37 22.58 5.20
C PRO A 55 -7.22 22.03 4.35
N ASP A 56 -6.15 22.79 4.20
CA ASP A 56 -4.94 22.34 3.49
C ASP A 56 -4.12 21.34 4.36
N ASN A 57 -4.66 20.13 4.55
CA ASN A 57 -4.03 19.05 5.34
C ASN A 57 -4.56 17.67 4.89
N VAL A 58 -3.75 16.90 4.15
CA VAL A 58 -4.11 15.56 3.62
C VAL A 58 -4.46 14.53 4.69
N VAL A 59 -3.81 14.59 5.85
CA VAL A 59 -3.93 13.55 6.87
C VAL A 59 -5.33 13.59 7.49
N ASP A 60 -5.86 14.81 7.68
CA ASP A 60 -7.10 15.05 8.42
C ASP A 60 -8.28 15.55 7.56
N SER A 61 -8.05 15.96 6.31
CA SER A 61 -9.04 16.65 5.46
C SER A 61 -9.42 15.83 4.23
N ARG A 62 -10.37 14.90 4.41
CA ARG A 62 -10.85 14.02 3.33
C ARG A 62 -12.37 13.91 3.30
N ILE A 63 -12.89 13.77 2.10
CA ILE A 63 -14.31 13.63 1.81
C ILE A 63 -14.54 12.37 0.99
N ILE A 64 -15.43 11.51 1.47
CA ILE A 64 -15.80 10.25 0.82
C ILE A 64 -17.15 10.44 0.12
N TYR A 65 -17.28 9.90 -1.10
CA TYR A 65 -18.58 9.77 -1.74
C TYR A 65 -19.38 8.64 -1.09
N GLY A 66 -20.35 9.03 -0.26
CA GLY A 66 -21.04 8.17 0.68
C GLY A 66 -21.65 8.95 1.83
N ASP A 67 -22.15 8.21 2.82
CA ASP A 67 -22.59 8.74 4.11
C ASP A 67 -21.65 8.31 5.24
N ALA A 68 -22.00 8.69 6.47
CA ALA A 68 -21.20 8.39 7.66
C ALA A 68 -20.88 6.89 7.81
N THR A 69 -21.78 6.02 7.34
CA THR A 69 -21.74 4.57 7.59
C THR A 69 -21.55 3.73 6.34
N SER A 70 -21.82 4.29 5.16
CA SER A 70 -21.85 3.54 3.90
C SER A 70 -21.16 4.27 2.76
N ASP A 71 -20.35 3.54 1.99
CA ASP A 71 -19.73 4.04 0.77
C ASP A 71 -20.67 3.89 -0.44
N TYR A 72 -20.67 4.88 -1.32
CA TYR A 72 -21.42 4.82 -2.57
C TYR A 72 -20.46 4.37 -3.67
N LEU A 73 -20.28 3.05 -3.80
CA LEU A 73 -19.32 2.48 -4.75
C LEU A 73 -19.54 3.02 -6.17
N VAL A 74 -18.43 3.35 -6.84
CA VAL A 74 -18.43 3.93 -8.19
C VAL A 74 -17.97 2.93 -9.24
N ASP A 75 -18.59 2.99 -10.41
CA ASP A 75 -18.20 2.22 -11.59
C ASP A 75 -17.46 3.10 -12.61
N LEU A 76 -16.16 2.87 -12.77
CA LEU A 76 -15.31 3.61 -13.71
C LEU A 76 -15.53 3.24 -15.18
N THR A 77 -16.41 2.29 -15.51
CA THR A 77 -16.69 1.94 -16.91
C THR A 77 -17.43 3.04 -17.66
N ASN A 78 -18.16 3.91 -16.96
CA ASN A 78 -18.82 5.08 -17.56
C ASN A 78 -19.19 6.11 -16.48
N LEU A 79 -18.20 6.76 -15.88
CA LEU A 79 -18.40 7.76 -14.83
C LEU A 79 -18.08 9.15 -15.35
N THR A 80 -18.90 10.15 -15.01
CA THR A 80 -18.63 11.57 -15.32
C THR A 80 -18.82 12.42 -14.07
N LEU A 81 -17.75 13.08 -13.63
CA LEU A 81 -17.74 14.03 -12.53
C LEU A 81 -17.44 15.42 -13.08
N LYS A 82 -18.30 16.41 -12.82
CA LYS A 82 -18.07 17.81 -13.16
C LYS A 82 -17.89 18.62 -11.90
N ILE A 83 -16.78 19.34 -11.83
CA ILE A 83 -16.42 20.16 -10.68
C ILE A 83 -16.03 21.58 -11.11
N LYS A 84 -16.04 22.49 -10.15
CA LYS A 84 -15.56 23.86 -10.27
C LYS A 84 -14.70 24.19 -9.06
N LEU A 85 -13.47 24.63 -9.29
CA LEU A 85 -12.55 25.03 -8.24
C LEU A 85 -12.84 26.48 -7.84
N VAL A 86 -13.19 26.73 -6.58
CA VAL A 86 -13.55 28.08 -6.09
C VAL A 86 -12.37 28.73 -5.37
N SER A 87 -11.63 27.94 -4.59
CA SER A 87 -10.39 28.34 -3.92
C SER A 87 -9.36 27.22 -4.10
N LEU A 88 -8.17 27.59 -4.58
CA LEU A 88 -6.98 26.76 -4.64
C LEU A 88 -5.80 27.74 -4.61
N GLU A 89 -4.79 27.47 -3.79
CA GLU A 89 -3.55 28.26 -3.83
C GLU A 89 -2.88 28.15 -5.21
N LYS A 90 -2.05 29.13 -5.60
CA LYS A 90 -1.42 29.17 -6.92
C LYS A 90 -0.63 27.89 -7.27
N SER A 91 0.00 27.29 -6.26
CA SER A 91 0.74 26.02 -6.27
C SER A 91 0.01 24.89 -5.56
N GLY A 92 -1.24 25.13 -5.15
CA GLY A 92 -2.04 24.20 -4.36
C GLY A 92 -2.37 22.92 -5.13
N ARG A 93 -2.66 21.86 -4.37
CA ARG A 93 -2.90 20.52 -4.92
C ARG A 93 -4.17 19.90 -4.37
N PHE A 94 -4.77 19.02 -5.16
CA PHE A 94 -5.88 18.18 -4.72
C PHE A 94 -5.85 16.83 -5.42
N THR A 95 -6.46 15.84 -4.78
CA THR A 95 -6.50 14.47 -5.29
C THR A 95 -7.91 13.92 -5.34
N ILE A 96 -8.16 13.09 -6.35
CA ILE A 96 -9.36 12.27 -6.45
C ILE A 96 -8.90 10.83 -6.58
N SER A 97 -9.23 10.02 -5.58
CA SER A 97 -8.72 8.67 -5.43
C SER A 97 -9.83 7.64 -5.52
N PHE A 98 -9.50 6.49 -6.09
CA PHE A 98 -10.38 5.34 -6.20
C PHE A 98 -9.74 4.15 -5.50
N LEU A 99 -10.34 3.74 -4.40
CA LEU A 99 -9.76 2.84 -3.41
C LEU A 99 -10.61 1.56 -3.26
N GLY A 100 -10.00 0.49 -2.76
CA GLY A 100 -10.71 -0.76 -2.45
C GLY A 100 -11.62 -0.70 -1.21
N SER A 101 -11.30 0.19 -0.25
CA SER A 101 -12.04 0.38 1.01
C SER A 101 -12.00 1.84 1.46
N ARG A 102 -12.96 2.25 2.29
CA ARG A 102 -12.98 3.56 2.97
C ARG A 102 -11.93 3.71 4.05
N ASP A 103 -11.44 2.60 4.59
CA ASP A 103 -10.38 2.59 5.59
C ASP A 103 -9.01 2.91 4.99
N ASN A 104 -8.89 2.75 3.66
CA ASN A 104 -7.69 3.13 2.92
C ASN A 104 -7.64 4.66 2.80
N GLN A 105 -6.50 5.26 3.16
CA GLN A 105 -6.28 6.69 2.99
C GLN A 105 -5.40 6.93 1.76
N PRO A 106 -5.77 7.83 0.84
CA PRO A 106 -4.96 8.07 -0.34
C PRO A 106 -3.59 8.60 0.07
N LEU A 107 -2.55 8.07 -0.58
CA LEU A 107 -1.16 8.45 -0.38
C LEU A 107 -0.61 8.12 1.02
N SER A 108 -1.25 7.27 1.84
CA SER A 108 -0.70 6.72 3.08
C SER A 108 -0.15 5.30 2.89
N SER A 109 0.82 4.86 3.71
CA SER A 109 1.29 3.46 3.61
C SER A 109 0.13 2.50 3.89
N GLY A 110 0.02 1.46 3.06
CA GLY A 110 -0.99 0.39 3.20
C GLY A 110 -2.27 0.53 2.37
N SER A 111 -2.49 1.65 1.67
CA SER A 111 -3.76 1.90 0.96
C SER A 111 -3.80 1.37 -0.47
N GLU A 112 -4.56 0.30 -0.73
CA GLU A 112 -4.74 -0.24 -2.09
C GLU A 112 -5.68 0.65 -2.92
N GLY A 113 -5.19 1.18 -4.06
CA GLY A 113 -5.95 2.07 -4.94
C GLY A 113 -5.13 2.85 -5.97
N ILE A 114 -5.80 3.72 -6.73
CA ILE A 114 -5.18 4.65 -7.70
C ILE A 114 -5.62 6.08 -7.37
N SER A 115 -4.69 7.04 -7.39
CA SER A 115 -4.95 8.45 -7.11
C SER A 115 -4.66 9.33 -8.32
N PHE A 116 -5.62 10.19 -8.68
CA PHE A 116 -5.46 11.23 -9.70
C PHE A 116 -5.12 12.54 -9.00
N VAL A 117 -3.92 13.05 -9.25
CA VAL A 117 -3.39 14.24 -8.58
C VAL A 117 -3.41 15.44 -9.52
N PHE A 118 -3.87 16.57 -9.01
CA PHE A 118 -3.97 17.84 -9.74
C PHE A 118 -3.20 18.93 -8.99
N ARG A 119 -2.28 19.61 -9.69
CA ARG A 119 -1.45 20.68 -9.14
C ARG A 119 -1.62 21.98 -9.92
N GLY A 120 -1.86 23.09 -9.22
CA GLY A 120 -1.82 24.42 -9.80
C GLY A 120 -0.42 24.79 -10.26
N ILE A 121 -0.29 25.24 -11.52
CA ILE A 121 0.97 25.74 -12.08
C ILE A 121 0.72 27.06 -12.84
N SER A 122 1.81 27.70 -13.29
CA SER A 122 1.74 28.94 -14.09
C SER A 122 0.90 30.03 -13.41
N ASP A 123 1.16 30.29 -12.12
CA ASP A 123 0.41 31.27 -11.31
C ASP A 123 -1.11 30.97 -11.20
N GLY A 124 -1.50 29.69 -11.21
CA GLY A 124 -2.92 29.28 -11.11
C GLY A 124 -3.69 29.40 -12.43
N ARG A 125 -2.99 29.44 -13.57
CA ARG A 125 -3.60 29.47 -14.91
C ARG A 125 -3.80 28.08 -15.50
N GLN A 126 -3.07 27.09 -15.00
CA GLN A 126 -3.05 25.72 -15.53
C GLN A 126 -3.08 24.70 -14.39
N LEU A 127 -3.59 23.50 -14.68
CA LEU A 127 -3.49 22.33 -13.82
C LEU A 127 -2.60 21.28 -14.47
N GLN A 128 -1.57 20.86 -13.76
CA GLN A 128 -0.82 19.65 -14.08
C GLN A 128 -1.55 18.44 -13.51
N VAL A 129 -1.58 17.32 -14.26
CA VAL A 129 -2.29 16.10 -13.88
C VAL A 129 -1.33 14.92 -13.86
N ALA A 130 -1.40 14.09 -12.80
CA ALA A 130 -0.62 12.86 -12.62
C ALA A 130 -1.50 11.70 -12.12
N ILE A 131 -1.03 10.47 -12.32
CA ILE A 131 -1.65 9.25 -11.76
C ILE A 131 -0.61 8.55 -10.90
N LEU A 132 -0.92 8.38 -9.61
CA LEU A 132 -0.01 7.80 -8.62
C LEU A 132 -0.64 6.56 -7.98
N ASP A 133 0.22 5.69 -7.46
CA ASP A 133 -0.20 4.59 -6.61
C ASP A 133 -0.72 5.13 -5.27
N ALA A 134 -1.92 4.73 -4.84
CA ALA A 134 -2.49 5.24 -3.60
C ALA A 134 -1.75 4.76 -2.34
N LYS A 135 -0.98 3.66 -2.40
CA LYS A 135 -0.24 3.05 -1.29
C LYS A 135 1.10 3.73 -1.07
N THR A 136 1.87 3.92 -2.14
CA THR A 136 3.23 4.47 -2.05
C THR A 136 3.23 5.99 -2.24
N GLY A 137 2.23 6.53 -2.96
CA GLY A 137 2.26 7.92 -3.44
C GLY A 137 3.30 8.15 -4.54
N GLU A 138 3.89 7.08 -5.05
CA GLU A 138 4.87 7.12 -6.12
C GLU A 138 4.20 6.87 -7.47
N LEU A 139 4.95 7.14 -8.54
CA LEU A 139 4.53 6.77 -9.88
C LEU A 139 4.36 5.26 -9.99
N ILE A 140 3.25 4.85 -10.60
CA ILE A 140 2.97 3.46 -10.95
C ILE A 140 4.02 2.98 -11.98
N GLU A 141 4.84 2.00 -11.60
CA GLU A 141 5.92 1.42 -12.44
C GLU A 141 5.40 0.99 -13.82
N GLU A 142 4.21 0.41 -13.88
CA GLU A 142 3.59 -0.05 -15.14
C GLU A 142 3.17 1.10 -16.06
N MET A 143 3.24 2.36 -15.59
CA MET A 143 3.03 3.57 -16.38
C MET A 143 4.35 4.22 -16.84
N LYS A 144 5.52 3.79 -16.35
CA LYS A 144 6.83 4.25 -16.82
C LYS A 144 7.09 3.76 -18.25
N GLY A 145 7.51 4.67 -19.13
CA GLY A 145 7.85 4.35 -20.53
C GLY A 145 6.68 4.10 -21.49
N VAL A 146 5.42 4.23 -21.04
CA VAL A 146 4.25 4.07 -21.93
C VAL A 146 4.02 5.36 -22.73
N ARG A 147 4.17 5.30 -24.07
CA ARG A 147 3.82 6.40 -24.98
C ARG A 147 2.29 6.56 -25.08
N TRP A 148 1.72 7.38 -24.20
CA TRP A 148 0.31 7.78 -24.23
C TRP A 148 0.00 8.53 -25.54
N SER A 149 -0.87 7.94 -26.35
CA SER A 149 -0.96 8.20 -27.79
C SER A 149 -1.62 9.53 -28.18
N TYR A 150 -1.83 10.47 -27.26
CA TYR A 150 -2.75 11.59 -27.52
C TYR A 150 -2.43 12.94 -26.87
N LEU A 151 -1.17 13.18 -26.48
CA LEU A 151 -0.78 14.51 -25.98
C LEU A 151 0.45 15.03 -26.69
N GLY A 152 0.23 16.05 -27.51
CA GLY A 152 1.26 16.72 -28.29
C GLY A 152 2.10 17.67 -27.44
N SER A 153 3.12 17.15 -26.78
CA SER A 153 4.39 17.83 -26.48
C SER A 153 5.35 16.84 -25.83
N GLU A 154 6.58 16.71 -26.36
CA GLU A 154 7.64 15.89 -25.74
C GLU A 154 8.23 16.54 -24.46
N GLU A 155 7.66 17.66 -23.95
CA GLU A 155 8.25 18.51 -22.88
C GLU A 155 7.67 18.31 -21.47
N THR A 156 6.71 17.41 -21.25
CA THR A 156 6.28 17.07 -19.89
C THR A 156 7.10 15.88 -19.41
N ASN A 157 7.93 15.99 -18.36
CA ASN A 157 8.72 14.88 -17.78
C ASN A 157 7.86 13.63 -17.56
N TRP A 158 7.92 12.68 -18.50
CA TRP A 158 7.20 11.40 -18.45
C TRP A 158 7.79 10.48 -17.38
N ASP A 159 9.07 10.67 -17.06
CA ASP A 159 9.80 9.92 -16.03
C ASP A 159 9.32 10.25 -14.60
N ASN A 160 8.58 11.36 -14.42
CA ASN A 160 8.08 11.84 -13.13
C ASN A 160 6.55 11.68 -12.96
N GLY A 161 5.87 11.00 -13.89
CA GLY A 161 4.48 10.58 -13.69
C GLY A 161 3.38 11.54 -14.12
N ILE A 162 3.76 12.63 -14.80
CA ILE A 162 2.82 13.62 -15.33
C ILE A 162 2.15 13.06 -16.58
N ILE A 163 0.82 13.02 -16.57
CA ILE A 163 0.03 12.58 -17.73
C ILE A 163 -0.40 13.74 -18.64
N GLY A 164 -0.36 15.00 -18.19
CA GLY A 164 -0.65 16.16 -19.05
C GLY A 164 -1.00 17.45 -18.31
N ILE A 165 -1.32 18.52 -19.06
CA ILE A 165 -1.66 19.85 -18.55
C ILE A 165 -3.03 20.32 -19.08
N LEU A 166 -3.87 20.84 -18.18
CA LEU A 166 -5.17 21.43 -18.48
C LEU A 166 -5.11 22.95 -18.34
N ASN A 167 -5.70 23.68 -19.30
CA ASN A 167 -5.69 25.15 -19.31
C ASN A 167 -6.98 25.73 -18.71
N GLY A 168 -6.86 26.57 -17.69
CA GLY A 168 -8.00 27.27 -17.12
C GLY A 168 -8.81 28.05 -18.16
N GLN A 169 -10.13 27.99 -18.06
CA GLN A 169 -11.02 28.82 -18.85
C GLN A 169 -10.78 30.30 -18.53
N ASN A 170 -10.76 31.14 -19.56
CA ASN A 170 -10.45 32.58 -19.42
C ASN A 170 -9.10 32.86 -18.73
N GLY A 171 -8.14 31.93 -18.79
CA GLY A 171 -6.80 32.10 -18.22
C GLY A 171 -6.74 31.96 -16.70
N SER A 172 -7.70 31.29 -16.06
CA SER A 172 -7.64 30.97 -14.62
C SER A 172 -8.21 29.59 -14.33
N VAL A 173 -7.56 28.81 -13.47
CA VAL A 173 -8.09 27.54 -12.95
C VAL A 173 -9.31 27.79 -12.04
N LEU A 174 -9.28 28.89 -11.29
CA LEU A 174 -10.38 29.25 -10.41
C LEU A 174 -11.63 29.60 -11.23
N ASN A 175 -12.75 29.08 -10.77
CA ASN A 175 -14.08 29.14 -11.37
C ASN A 175 -14.21 28.48 -12.76
N SER A 176 -13.16 27.78 -13.23
CA SER A 176 -13.26 26.94 -14.41
C SER A 176 -14.03 25.66 -14.14
N GLU A 177 -14.84 25.23 -15.11
CA GLU A 177 -15.47 23.91 -15.07
C GLU A 177 -14.47 22.84 -15.54
N LEU A 178 -14.19 21.87 -14.66
CA LEU A 178 -13.39 20.69 -14.91
C LEU A 178 -14.31 19.47 -14.99
N THR A 179 -14.35 18.83 -16.14
CA THR A 179 -15.06 17.56 -16.36
C THR A 179 -14.07 16.41 -16.35
N LEU A 180 -14.28 15.45 -15.47
CA LEU A 180 -13.53 14.21 -15.34
C LEU A 180 -14.41 13.07 -15.86
N LYS A 181 -14.06 12.49 -17.01
CA LYS A 181 -14.81 11.38 -17.60
C LYS A 181 -13.98 10.11 -17.64
N PHE A 182 -14.58 9.01 -17.17
CA PHE A 182 -14.07 7.66 -17.27
C PHE A 182 -14.97 6.85 -18.19
N GLN A 183 -14.38 6.12 -19.12
CA GLN A 183 -15.13 5.35 -20.10
C GLN A 183 -14.33 4.11 -20.49
N THR A 184 -14.92 2.92 -20.38
CA THR A 184 -14.35 1.73 -21.00
C THR A 184 -14.56 1.83 -22.51
N ASP A 185 -13.45 1.81 -23.24
CA ASP A 185 -13.43 1.74 -24.70
C ASP A 185 -12.43 0.68 -25.16
N SER A 186 -12.39 0.43 -26.46
CA SER A 186 -11.48 -0.56 -27.05
C SER A 186 -10.00 -0.24 -26.85
N ALA A 187 -9.63 0.99 -26.50
CA ALA A 187 -8.23 1.40 -26.28
C ALA A 187 -7.73 1.02 -24.87
N SER A 188 -8.63 0.82 -23.91
CA SER A 188 -8.29 0.52 -22.51
C SER A 188 -8.03 -0.97 -22.20
N SER A 189 -8.02 -1.87 -23.19
CA SER A 189 -7.79 -3.32 -23.00
C SER A 189 -8.64 -3.95 -21.87
N GLY A 190 -9.91 -3.54 -21.76
CA GLY A 190 -10.83 -3.99 -20.72
C GLY A 190 -10.83 -3.16 -19.42
N GLY A 191 -9.98 -2.14 -19.33
CA GLY A 191 -9.89 -1.18 -18.21
C GLY A 191 -10.82 0.03 -18.38
N THR A 192 -10.28 1.24 -18.21
CA THR A 192 -11.01 2.50 -18.42
C THR A 192 -10.13 3.56 -19.08
N THR A 193 -10.72 4.51 -19.79
CA THR A 193 -10.03 5.67 -20.37
C THR A 193 -10.40 6.92 -19.57
N PHE A 194 -9.41 7.56 -18.96
CA PHE A 194 -9.55 8.81 -18.23
C PHE A 194 -9.41 10.00 -19.17
N ARG A 195 -10.44 10.86 -19.18
CA ARG A 195 -10.57 12.01 -20.08
C ARG A 195 -10.93 13.27 -19.30
N PRO A 196 -9.97 13.91 -18.61
CA PRO A 196 -10.22 15.18 -17.95
C PRO A 196 -10.27 16.32 -18.99
N SER A 197 -11.10 17.31 -18.76
CA SER A 197 -11.22 18.48 -19.62
C SER A 197 -11.60 19.74 -18.86
N MET A 198 -10.87 20.82 -19.12
CA MET A 198 -11.05 22.16 -18.56
C MET A 198 -10.34 23.09 -19.53
N GLY A 199 -11.09 23.81 -20.38
CA GLY A 199 -10.55 24.65 -21.47
C GLY A 199 -9.83 23.87 -22.60
N SER A 200 -8.98 22.91 -22.25
CA SER A 200 -8.38 21.85 -23.06
C SER A 200 -8.82 20.46 -22.55
N SER A 201 -8.57 19.39 -23.31
CA SER A 201 -8.93 18.02 -22.95
C SER A 201 -7.74 17.07 -23.06
N LEU A 202 -7.63 16.12 -22.13
CA LEU A 202 -6.68 15.00 -22.17
C LEU A 202 -7.42 13.68 -22.39
N GLY A 203 -6.69 12.64 -22.79
CA GLY A 203 -7.22 11.28 -22.90
C GLY A 203 -6.13 10.24 -22.68
N VAL A 204 -6.26 9.45 -21.60
CA VAL A 204 -5.28 8.44 -21.18
C VAL A 204 -6.00 7.11 -20.95
N ALA A 205 -5.58 6.07 -21.68
CA ALA A 205 -6.10 4.72 -21.50
C ALA A 205 -5.45 4.07 -20.27
N ILE A 206 -6.24 3.54 -19.35
CA ILE A 206 -5.75 2.89 -18.12
C ILE A 206 -6.08 1.39 -18.24
N PRO A 207 -5.09 0.53 -18.45
CA PRO A 207 -5.33 -0.90 -18.65
C PRO A 207 -5.91 -1.56 -17.39
N ILE A 208 -6.76 -2.59 -17.58
CA ILE A 208 -7.38 -3.33 -16.47
C ILE A 208 -6.35 -3.95 -15.52
N THR A 209 -5.15 -4.27 -16.03
CA THR A 209 -4.03 -4.86 -15.28
C THR A 209 -3.59 -3.99 -14.11
N LEU A 210 -3.69 -2.66 -14.24
CA LEU A 210 -3.34 -1.72 -13.16
C LEU A 210 -4.25 -1.86 -11.94
N PHE A 211 -5.51 -2.17 -12.17
CA PHE A 211 -6.51 -2.38 -11.12
C PHE A 211 -6.38 -3.80 -10.55
N THR A 212 -6.22 -4.82 -11.40
CA THR A 212 -6.08 -6.20 -10.92
C THR A 212 -4.78 -6.44 -10.15
N ALA A 213 -3.68 -5.77 -10.50
CA ALA A 213 -2.41 -5.83 -9.75
C ALA A 213 -2.54 -5.31 -8.31
N ARG A 214 -3.55 -4.48 -8.05
CA ARG A 214 -3.89 -3.93 -6.74
C ARG A 214 -5.12 -4.60 -6.12
N ASN A 215 -5.53 -5.75 -6.68
CA ASN A 215 -6.69 -6.54 -6.23
C ASN A 215 -8.01 -5.75 -6.15
N ILE A 216 -8.18 -4.74 -7.01
CA ILE A 216 -9.39 -3.89 -7.04
C ILE A 216 -10.21 -4.10 -8.33
N ASP A 217 -11.53 -4.00 -8.20
CA ASP A 217 -12.49 -4.11 -9.32
C ASP A 217 -12.93 -2.72 -9.77
N ILE A 218 -12.69 -2.37 -11.05
CA ILE A 218 -13.04 -1.06 -11.64
C ILE A 218 -14.52 -0.68 -11.52
N LYS A 219 -15.39 -1.65 -11.23
CA LYS A 219 -16.84 -1.45 -11.07
C LYS A 219 -17.27 -1.21 -9.62
N ASN A 220 -16.37 -1.36 -8.66
CA ASN A 220 -16.67 -1.37 -7.23
C ASN A 220 -15.56 -0.65 -6.44
N LEU A 221 -15.48 0.67 -6.60
CA LEU A 221 -14.44 1.49 -5.96
C LEU A 221 -15.03 2.52 -5.00
N VAL A 222 -14.32 2.84 -3.93
CA VAL A 222 -14.63 3.97 -3.05
C VAL A 222 -13.99 5.22 -3.65
N MET A 223 -14.78 6.26 -3.94
CA MET A 223 -14.26 7.55 -4.40
C MET A 223 -13.99 8.47 -3.20
N MET A 224 -12.79 9.01 -3.13
CA MET A 224 -12.36 9.94 -2.09
C MET A 224 -11.72 11.19 -2.69
N ILE A 225 -11.94 12.34 -2.07
CA ILE A 225 -11.36 13.63 -2.44
C ILE A 225 -10.58 14.18 -1.25
N SER A 226 -9.36 14.66 -1.47
CA SER A 226 -8.51 15.27 -0.45
C SER A 226 -7.75 16.50 -0.97
N SER A 227 -7.46 17.44 -0.07
CA SER A 227 -6.61 18.62 -0.28
C SER A 227 -5.16 18.34 0.12
N GLY A 228 -4.19 18.82 -0.66
CA GLY A 228 -2.75 18.77 -0.37
C GLY A 228 -2.02 17.48 -0.78
N GLU A 229 -0.73 17.39 -0.41
CA GLU A 229 0.07 16.15 -0.29
C GLU A 229 0.49 15.95 1.20
N LYS A 230 1.04 14.78 1.56
CA LYS A 230 1.58 14.47 2.90
C LYS A 230 2.45 15.62 3.48
N LEU A 231 2.87 15.50 4.75
CA LEU A 231 3.96 16.27 5.38
C LEU A 231 5.27 16.41 4.54
N ILE A 232 5.38 15.63 3.46
CA ILE A 232 6.47 15.61 2.49
C ILE A 232 5.84 15.69 1.08
N ASN A 233 5.98 16.85 0.43
CA ASN A 233 5.56 17.14 -0.94
C ASN A 233 6.47 16.44 -1.95
N TYR A 234 5.92 15.64 -2.85
CA TYR A 234 6.67 15.09 -3.99
C TYR A 234 6.70 16.14 -5.10
N ASN A 235 7.89 16.58 -5.52
CA ASN A 235 8.02 17.55 -6.59
C ASN A 235 8.04 16.84 -7.95
N PHE A 236 6.98 17.01 -8.73
CA PHE A 236 6.85 16.40 -10.06
C PHE A 236 7.92 16.86 -11.07
N GLU A 237 8.63 17.94 -10.80
CA GLU A 237 9.66 18.47 -11.72
C GLU A 237 10.99 17.72 -11.58
N ASP A 238 11.36 17.30 -10.37
CA ASP A 238 12.68 16.72 -10.05
C ASP A 238 12.64 15.43 -9.19
N GLY A 239 11.45 14.95 -8.82
CA GLY A 239 11.27 13.74 -8.01
C GLY A 239 11.61 13.90 -6.52
N THR A 240 11.90 15.13 -6.06
CA THR A 240 12.35 15.39 -4.69
C THR A 240 11.21 15.55 -3.69
N ALA A 241 11.54 15.50 -2.40
CA ALA A 241 10.64 15.65 -1.27
C ALA A 241 10.84 17.03 -0.60
N SER A 242 9.78 17.85 -0.43
CA SER A 242 9.84 19.14 0.29
C SER A 242 8.81 19.27 1.41
N GLN A 243 9.06 20.10 2.43
CA GLN A 243 8.21 20.20 3.64
C GLN A 243 7.37 21.49 3.72
N GLU A 244 7.23 22.26 2.65
CA GLU A 244 6.48 23.53 2.72
C GLU A 244 4.97 23.32 2.81
N LEU A 245 4.40 23.70 3.96
CA LEU A 245 2.97 23.78 4.24
C LEU A 245 2.58 25.24 4.51
N THR A 246 2.18 25.99 3.48
CA THR A 246 1.49 27.28 3.68
C THR A 246 0.47 27.54 2.57
N GLY A 247 -0.67 26.85 2.59
CA GLY A 247 -1.78 27.09 1.67
C GLY A 247 -3.09 27.49 2.33
N ASN A 248 -3.99 28.08 1.53
CA ASN A 248 -5.37 28.37 1.91
C ASN A 248 -6.26 27.13 1.71
N ASP A 249 -7.39 27.06 2.42
CA ASP A 249 -8.40 26.00 2.24
C ASP A 249 -8.78 25.75 0.77
N LEU A 250 -8.91 24.48 0.41
CA LEU A 250 -9.48 24.04 -0.85
C LEU A 250 -11.00 24.16 -0.80
N VAL A 251 -11.55 25.02 -1.65
CA VAL A 251 -13.00 25.12 -1.85
C VAL A 251 -13.33 24.64 -3.25
N PHE A 252 -14.10 23.56 -3.34
CA PHE A 252 -14.51 22.98 -4.61
C PHE A 252 -16.01 22.76 -4.65
N ARG A 253 -16.61 22.96 -5.83
CA ARG A 253 -18.03 22.72 -6.07
C ARG A 253 -18.21 21.55 -7.01
N ILE A 254 -19.02 20.58 -6.61
CA ILE A 254 -19.47 19.50 -7.47
C ILE A 254 -20.71 20.01 -8.20
N LEU A 255 -20.62 20.12 -9.52
CA LEU A 255 -21.68 20.63 -10.39
C LEU A 255 -22.63 19.50 -10.82
N SER A 256 -22.06 18.35 -11.15
CA SER A 256 -22.83 17.16 -11.47
C SER A 256 -21.98 15.91 -11.27
N PHE A 257 -22.62 14.85 -10.81
CA PHE A 257 -22.02 13.52 -10.75
C PHE A 257 -22.95 12.53 -11.44
N GLU A 258 -22.53 12.09 -12.62
CA GLU A 258 -23.24 11.12 -13.45
C GLU A 258 -22.50 9.78 -13.36
N GLU A 259 -23.07 8.87 -12.58
CA GLU A 259 -22.65 7.50 -12.47
C GLU A 259 -23.88 6.64 -12.83
N PRO A 260 -23.82 5.76 -13.85
CA PRO A 260 -24.97 5.06 -14.40
C PRO A 260 -25.47 3.89 -13.55
N ASN A 261 -24.74 3.46 -12.51
CA ASN A 261 -24.96 2.21 -11.78
C ASN A 261 -25.34 2.35 -10.29
N THR A 262 -24.99 3.42 -9.56
CA THR A 262 -25.33 3.66 -8.14
C THR A 262 -26.45 4.67 -7.93
N ARG A 263 -26.48 5.82 -8.62
CA ARG A 263 -27.47 6.89 -8.29
C ARG A 263 -28.91 6.55 -8.70
N LYS A 264 -29.12 5.99 -9.90
CA LYS A 264 -30.44 5.46 -10.34
C LYS A 264 -30.86 4.18 -9.60
N TYR A 265 -29.92 3.49 -8.97
CA TYR A 265 -30.17 2.25 -8.25
C TYR A 265 -30.67 2.52 -6.81
N ARG A 266 -30.10 3.53 -6.12
CA ARG A 266 -30.52 3.96 -4.77
C ARG A 266 -31.72 4.93 -4.75
N GLN A 267 -32.05 5.62 -5.84
CA GLN A 267 -33.27 6.46 -5.91
C GLN A 267 -34.60 5.67 -5.99
N ASN A 268 -34.61 4.37 -5.68
CA ASN A 268 -35.84 3.60 -5.49
C ASN A 268 -36.03 3.38 -3.98
N PRO A 269 -36.92 4.16 -3.31
CA PRO A 269 -37.09 4.13 -1.86
C PRO A 269 -37.34 2.71 -1.34
N SER A 270 -38.20 1.94 -2.02
CA SER A 270 -38.53 0.56 -1.64
C SER A 270 -37.35 -0.42 -1.71
N ARG A 271 -36.29 -0.11 -2.47
CA ARG A 271 -35.07 -0.92 -2.52
C ARG A 271 -34.08 -0.51 -1.42
N VAL A 272 -33.97 0.79 -1.15
CA VAL A 272 -33.11 1.31 -0.07
C VAL A 272 -33.63 0.82 1.27
N GLU A 273 -34.92 0.99 1.55
CA GLU A 273 -35.58 0.46 2.75
C GLU A 273 -35.34 -1.04 2.91
N LEU A 274 -35.39 -1.81 1.82
CA LEU A 274 -35.14 -3.25 1.85
C LEU A 274 -33.68 -3.57 2.17
N ILE A 275 -32.71 -2.88 1.56
CA ILE A 275 -31.28 -3.10 1.82
C ILE A 275 -30.92 -2.67 3.24
N GLU A 276 -31.45 -1.55 3.72
CA GLU A 276 -31.28 -1.07 5.09
C GLU A 276 -31.87 -2.07 6.10
N ALA A 277 -33.08 -2.58 5.85
CA ALA A 277 -33.67 -3.60 6.70
C ALA A 277 -32.87 -4.92 6.73
N ILE A 278 -32.21 -5.28 5.62
CA ILE A 278 -31.30 -6.43 5.55
C ILE A 278 -30.00 -6.15 6.32
N SER A 279 -29.45 -4.94 6.19
CA SER A 279 -28.26 -4.54 6.93
C SER A 279 -28.52 -4.47 8.44
N ASP A 280 -29.65 -3.91 8.88
CA ASP A 280 -30.09 -3.93 10.29
C ASP A 280 -30.23 -5.37 10.80
N TYR A 281 -30.81 -6.26 10.00
CA TYR A 281 -30.93 -7.68 10.34
C TYR A 281 -29.58 -8.38 10.51
N ILE A 282 -28.59 -8.05 9.69
CA ILE A 282 -27.23 -8.58 9.82
C ILE A 282 -26.56 -8.02 11.07
N LEU A 283 -26.59 -6.71 11.28
CA LEU A 283 -26.04 -6.07 12.48
C LEU A 283 -26.64 -6.63 13.76
N LYS A 284 -27.96 -6.87 13.76
CA LYS A 284 -28.65 -7.50 14.89
C LYS A 284 -28.30 -8.98 15.04
N SER A 285 -28.03 -9.70 13.95
CA SER A 285 -27.54 -11.09 14.03
C SER A 285 -26.14 -11.17 14.64
N ASP A 286 -25.26 -10.22 14.33
CA ASP A 286 -23.94 -10.10 14.94
C ASP A 286 -24.04 -9.67 16.41
N GLY A 287 -24.92 -8.71 16.71
CA GLY A 287 -25.26 -8.34 18.09
C GLY A 287 -25.79 -9.51 18.90
N LEU A 288 -26.61 -10.38 18.29
CA LEU A 288 -27.12 -11.61 18.89
C LEU A 288 -25.98 -12.60 19.17
N LYS A 289 -25.09 -12.83 18.19
CA LYS A 289 -23.91 -13.70 18.33
C LYS A 289 -23.01 -13.28 19.50
N ASN A 290 -22.94 -11.98 19.78
CA ASN A 290 -22.13 -11.47 20.89
C ASN A 290 -22.89 -11.38 22.22
N GLY A 291 -24.16 -11.82 22.27
CA GLY A 291 -24.98 -11.72 23.49
C GLY A 291 -25.33 -10.28 23.87
N THR A 292 -25.33 -9.35 22.93
CA THR A 292 -25.58 -7.90 23.18
C THR A 292 -26.92 -7.39 22.68
N LEU A 293 -27.66 -8.20 21.92
CA LEU A 293 -28.96 -7.84 21.38
C LEU A 293 -30.03 -7.76 22.49
N SER A 294 -31.00 -6.85 22.34
CA SER A 294 -32.14 -6.79 23.27
C SER A 294 -33.06 -8.01 23.12
N VAL A 295 -33.77 -8.38 24.20
CA VAL A 295 -34.74 -9.50 24.16
C VAL A 295 -35.86 -9.24 23.16
N ASP A 296 -36.35 -7.99 23.09
CA ASP A 296 -37.41 -7.59 22.15
C ASP A 296 -36.94 -7.70 20.70
N ASP A 297 -35.70 -7.27 20.40
CA ASP A 297 -35.12 -7.41 19.07
C ASP A 297 -34.88 -8.87 18.70
N TYR A 298 -34.46 -9.73 19.63
CA TYR A 298 -34.28 -11.16 19.36
C TYR A 298 -35.60 -11.83 18.90
N VAL A 299 -36.71 -11.53 19.58
CA VAL A 299 -38.04 -12.06 19.23
C VAL A 299 -38.46 -11.63 17.82
N LEU A 300 -38.18 -10.37 17.45
CA LEU A 300 -38.46 -9.84 16.12
C LEU A 300 -37.54 -10.42 15.05
N LEU A 301 -36.27 -10.64 15.38
CA LEU A 301 -35.23 -11.13 14.48
C LEU A 301 -35.51 -12.56 14.02
N LYS A 302 -35.85 -13.46 14.96
CA LYS A 302 -36.01 -14.91 14.71
C LYS A 302 -36.99 -15.26 13.58
N ASN A 303 -38.02 -14.43 13.39
CA ASN A 303 -39.08 -14.68 12.42
C ASN A 303 -39.05 -13.73 11.21
N LYS A 304 -38.00 -12.90 11.08
CA LYS A 304 -37.94 -11.90 10.00
C LYS A 304 -37.72 -12.58 8.64
N THR A 305 -38.51 -12.15 7.66
CA THR A 305 -38.37 -12.57 6.26
C THR A 305 -38.24 -11.35 5.34
N PHE A 306 -37.63 -11.56 4.19
CA PHE A 306 -37.37 -10.51 3.19
C PHE A 306 -37.92 -10.93 1.84
N ASP A 307 -38.68 -10.05 1.20
CA ASP A 307 -39.06 -10.19 -0.19
C ASP A 307 -38.02 -9.47 -1.08
N LEU A 308 -37.18 -10.24 -1.76
CA LEU A 308 -36.11 -9.72 -2.61
C LEU A 308 -36.58 -9.39 -4.03
N THR A 309 -37.88 -9.51 -4.34
CA THR A 309 -38.38 -9.36 -5.71
C THR A 309 -38.08 -7.99 -6.32
N SER A 310 -38.01 -6.94 -5.49
CA SER A 310 -37.72 -5.56 -5.89
C SER A 310 -36.27 -5.32 -6.32
N LEU A 311 -35.31 -6.17 -5.92
CA LEU A 311 -33.88 -6.02 -6.25
C LEU A 311 -33.55 -6.49 -7.68
N ARG A 312 -32.36 -6.17 -8.21
CA ARG A 312 -31.86 -6.76 -9.47
C ARG A 312 -31.30 -8.16 -9.21
N ASN A 313 -31.26 -9.03 -10.23
CA ASN A 313 -30.83 -10.43 -10.07
C ASN A 313 -29.45 -10.58 -9.38
N ARG A 314 -28.46 -9.74 -9.69
CA ARG A 314 -27.15 -9.77 -9.01
C ARG A 314 -27.25 -9.44 -7.52
N ASP A 315 -28.00 -8.39 -7.17
CA ASP A 315 -28.16 -7.93 -5.79
C ASP A 315 -29.06 -8.87 -4.99
N LYS A 316 -30.06 -9.49 -5.62
CA LYS A 316 -30.82 -10.60 -5.04
C LYS A 316 -29.88 -11.70 -4.59
N THR A 317 -28.95 -12.13 -5.44
CA THR A 317 -27.99 -13.19 -5.09
C THR A 317 -27.11 -12.77 -3.90
N ILE A 318 -26.55 -11.56 -3.91
CA ILE A 318 -25.67 -11.05 -2.85
C ILE A 318 -26.44 -10.92 -1.53
N GLN A 319 -27.58 -10.23 -1.52
CA GLN A 319 -28.35 -10.00 -0.30
C GLN A 319 -28.98 -11.31 0.21
N ASN A 320 -29.40 -12.22 -0.67
CA ASN A 320 -29.89 -13.54 -0.26
C ASN A 320 -28.80 -14.35 0.44
N LYS A 321 -27.55 -14.30 -0.06
CA LYS A 321 -26.41 -14.94 0.63
C LYS A 321 -26.22 -14.36 2.02
N ARG A 322 -26.18 -13.02 2.15
CA ARG A 322 -26.04 -12.35 3.46
C ARG A 322 -27.18 -12.71 4.43
N ILE A 323 -28.42 -12.80 3.94
CA ILE A 323 -29.57 -13.25 4.75
C ILE A 323 -29.41 -14.70 5.19
N ILE A 324 -28.93 -15.59 4.31
CA ILE A 324 -28.68 -17.00 4.64
C ILE A 324 -27.62 -17.09 5.74
N ASP A 325 -26.52 -16.35 5.60
CA ASP A 325 -25.42 -16.34 6.57
C ASP A 325 -25.91 -15.82 7.94
N ALA A 326 -26.62 -14.69 7.98
CA ALA A 326 -27.22 -14.16 9.21
C ALA A 326 -28.26 -15.12 9.83
N LYS A 327 -29.07 -15.81 9.00
CA LYS A 327 -29.99 -16.85 9.47
C LYS A 327 -29.27 -18.06 10.06
N ALA A 328 -28.12 -18.45 9.51
CA ALA A 328 -27.32 -19.52 10.05
C ALA A 328 -26.86 -19.17 11.48
N ILE A 329 -26.35 -17.94 11.69
CA ILE A 329 -25.98 -17.42 13.01
C ILE A 329 -27.17 -17.46 13.97
N ILE A 330 -28.33 -16.93 13.56
CA ILE A 330 -29.52 -16.89 14.42
C ILE A 330 -29.99 -18.30 14.80
N ASN A 331 -29.94 -19.25 13.87
CA ASN A 331 -30.31 -20.64 14.13
C ASN A 331 -29.32 -21.33 15.07
N GLU A 332 -28.03 -21.10 14.88
CA GLU A 332 -26.96 -21.60 15.76
C GLU A 332 -27.16 -21.08 17.19
N VAL A 333 -27.26 -19.76 17.37
CA VAL A 333 -27.49 -19.17 18.70
C VAL A 333 -28.82 -19.62 19.31
N THR A 334 -29.87 -19.76 18.49
CA THR A 334 -31.16 -20.29 18.98
C THR A 334 -31.03 -21.73 19.46
N ASN A 335 -30.24 -22.57 18.77
CA ASN A 335 -29.95 -23.92 19.22
C ASN A 335 -29.16 -23.91 20.54
N THR A 336 -28.16 -23.03 20.67
CA THR A 336 -27.41 -22.83 21.91
C THR A 336 -28.32 -22.43 23.08
N ILE A 337 -29.22 -21.46 22.87
CA ILE A 337 -30.22 -21.04 23.87
C ILE A 337 -31.08 -22.24 24.30
N ASN A 338 -31.56 -23.04 23.33
CA ASN A 338 -32.40 -24.21 23.62
C ASN A 338 -31.64 -25.31 24.39
N ASN A 339 -30.33 -25.41 24.18
CA ASN A 339 -29.47 -26.41 24.82
C ASN A 339 -28.80 -25.92 26.12
N LEU A 340 -28.96 -24.65 26.50
CA LEU A 340 -28.27 -24.05 27.65
C LEU A 340 -28.50 -24.81 28.95
N LYS A 341 -29.73 -25.33 29.15
CA LYS A 341 -30.04 -26.21 30.29
C LYS A 341 -29.26 -27.52 30.24
N ALA A 342 -29.15 -28.14 29.06
CA ALA A 342 -28.38 -29.37 28.90
C ALA A 342 -26.89 -29.13 29.16
N TYR A 343 -26.34 -28.00 28.72
CA TYR A 343 -24.94 -27.62 29.03
C TYR A 343 -24.71 -27.41 30.53
N ALA A 344 -25.64 -26.73 31.22
CA ALA A 344 -25.57 -26.60 32.68
C ALA A 344 -25.65 -27.96 33.41
N GLN A 345 -26.51 -28.87 32.94
CA GLN A 345 -26.64 -30.22 33.48
C GLN A 345 -25.39 -31.05 33.25
N ASP A 346 -24.78 -30.96 32.06
CA ASP A 346 -23.54 -31.66 31.72
C ASP A 346 -22.38 -31.14 32.56
N TYR A 347 -22.23 -29.82 32.70
CA TYR A 347 -21.24 -29.23 33.59
C TYR A 347 -21.43 -29.69 35.04
N SER A 348 -22.66 -29.61 35.57
CA SER A 348 -22.97 -30.09 36.92
C SER A 348 -22.63 -31.57 37.11
N PHE A 349 -23.00 -32.42 36.14
CA PHE A 349 -22.70 -33.85 36.16
C PHE A 349 -21.20 -34.11 36.13
N LYS A 350 -20.45 -33.50 35.20
CA LYS A 350 -18.99 -33.70 35.10
C LYS A 350 -18.26 -33.16 36.33
N ASN A 351 -18.68 -32.01 36.86
CA ASN A 351 -18.11 -31.43 38.09
C ASN A 351 -18.35 -32.34 39.31
N SER A 352 -19.55 -32.92 39.47
CA SER A 352 -19.82 -33.79 40.63
C SER A 352 -18.99 -35.08 40.62
N HIS A 353 -18.50 -35.53 39.47
CA HIS A 353 -17.58 -36.68 39.40
C HIS A 353 -16.19 -36.36 39.97
N LEU A 354 -15.87 -35.08 40.19
CA LEU A 354 -14.63 -34.64 40.81
C LEU A 354 -14.70 -34.55 42.34
N GLU A 355 -15.87 -34.82 42.94
CA GLU A 355 -16.07 -34.80 44.40
C GLU A 355 -15.18 -35.83 45.12
N ASP A 356 -15.12 -37.05 44.59
CA ASP A 356 -14.31 -38.15 45.14
C ASP A 356 -12.91 -38.19 44.51
N LEU A 357 -11.98 -37.50 45.16
CA LEU A 357 -10.57 -37.40 44.78
C LEU A 357 -9.86 -38.75 44.62
N SER A 358 -10.38 -39.85 45.20
CA SER A 358 -9.76 -41.18 45.08
C SER A 358 -9.89 -41.81 43.69
N THR A 359 -10.84 -41.33 42.88
CA THR A 359 -11.16 -41.87 41.55
C THR A 359 -10.85 -40.92 40.40
N VAL A 360 -10.49 -39.66 40.71
CA VAL A 360 -10.22 -38.59 39.75
C VAL A 360 -9.06 -38.92 38.81
N THR A 361 -9.23 -38.59 37.52
CA THR A 361 -8.21 -38.68 36.47
C THR A 361 -8.05 -37.34 35.74
N VAL A 362 -6.94 -37.19 35.00
CA VAL A 362 -6.69 -36.01 34.14
C VAL A 362 -7.80 -35.84 33.11
N GLU A 363 -8.29 -36.94 32.54
CA GLU A 363 -9.39 -36.92 31.56
C GLU A 363 -10.68 -36.35 32.17
N MET A 364 -11.05 -36.77 33.38
CA MET A 364 -12.24 -36.26 34.08
C MET A 364 -12.15 -34.76 34.37
N VAL A 365 -10.96 -34.26 34.74
CA VAL A 365 -10.73 -32.83 34.96
C VAL A 365 -10.89 -32.05 33.66
N ASN A 366 -10.27 -32.53 32.58
CA ASN A 366 -10.39 -31.88 31.27
C ASN A 366 -11.84 -31.86 30.78
N GLU A 367 -12.57 -32.98 30.89
CA GLU A 367 -14.00 -33.02 30.54
C GLU A 367 -14.86 -32.03 31.34
N ALA A 368 -14.57 -31.83 32.64
CA ALA A 368 -15.28 -30.86 33.46
C ALA A 368 -14.93 -29.41 33.08
N LYS A 369 -13.67 -29.12 32.74
CA LYS A 369 -13.23 -27.81 32.26
C LYS A 369 -13.84 -27.48 30.90
N ASP A 370 -13.86 -28.44 29.97
CA ASP A 370 -14.50 -28.30 28.67
C ASP A 370 -16.01 -28.06 28.82
N ALA A 371 -16.70 -28.83 29.68
CA ALA A 371 -18.12 -28.65 29.95
C ALA A 371 -18.41 -27.28 30.59
N LYS A 372 -17.54 -26.81 31.49
CA LYS A 372 -17.61 -25.46 32.07
C LYS A 372 -17.47 -24.39 30.99
N GLU A 373 -16.46 -24.50 30.13
CA GLU A 373 -16.22 -23.53 29.06
C GLU A 373 -17.39 -23.48 28.08
N ILE A 374 -17.94 -24.63 27.68
CA ILE A 374 -19.14 -24.71 26.83
C ILE A 374 -20.32 -24.00 27.50
N TYR A 375 -20.54 -24.24 28.80
CA TYR A 375 -21.61 -23.56 29.55
C TYR A 375 -21.37 -22.06 29.66
N ASP A 376 -20.18 -21.61 30.06
CA ASP A 376 -19.84 -20.20 30.25
C ASP A 376 -19.99 -19.41 28.93
N ASN A 377 -19.54 -19.99 27.82
CA ASN A 377 -19.70 -19.43 26.48
C ASN A 377 -21.18 -19.34 26.07
N ALA A 378 -22.02 -20.29 26.49
CA ALA A 378 -23.46 -20.25 26.23
C ALA A 378 -24.20 -19.30 27.19
N ALA A 379 -23.71 -19.10 28.41
CA ALA A 379 -24.37 -18.37 29.50
C ALA A 379 -24.63 -16.89 29.16
N ILE A 380 -23.86 -16.31 28.23
CA ILE A 380 -24.08 -14.95 27.69
C ILE A 380 -25.48 -14.79 27.06
N TYR A 381 -26.11 -15.89 26.64
CA TYR A 381 -27.45 -15.90 26.03
C TYR A 381 -28.58 -16.10 27.05
N SER A 382 -28.27 -16.19 28.35
CA SER A 382 -29.24 -16.45 29.41
C SER A 382 -30.40 -15.45 29.44
N GLN A 383 -30.16 -14.20 29.05
CA GLN A 383 -31.17 -13.14 28.97
C GLN A 383 -32.33 -13.45 28.00
N TYR A 384 -32.15 -14.36 27.03
CA TYR A 384 -33.18 -14.72 26.05
C TYR A 384 -34.03 -15.91 26.49
N LEU A 385 -33.77 -16.49 27.66
CA LEU A 385 -34.51 -17.62 28.20
C LEU A 385 -35.87 -17.19 28.77
N SER A 386 -36.80 -18.13 28.85
CA SER A 386 -38.01 -17.93 29.64
C SER A 386 -37.66 -17.85 31.13
N SER A 387 -38.44 -17.08 31.90
CA SER A 387 -38.23 -16.95 33.35
C SER A 387 -38.20 -18.30 34.08
N THR A 388 -38.99 -19.27 33.62
CA THR A 388 -39.02 -20.63 34.17
C THR A 388 -37.72 -21.38 33.87
N THR A 389 -37.27 -21.36 32.62
CA THR A 389 -36.02 -22.05 32.22
C THR A 389 -34.80 -21.44 32.92
N GLN A 390 -34.78 -20.11 33.06
CA GLN A 390 -33.68 -19.44 33.74
C GLN A 390 -33.63 -19.80 35.23
N GLN A 391 -34.78 -19.95 35.91
CA GLN A 391 -34.82 -20.43 37.30
C GLN A 391 -34.24 -21.83 37.44
N GLU A 392 -34.65 -22.76 36.56
CA GLU A 392 -34.13 -24.14 36.58
C GLU A 392 -32.61 -24.21 36.36
N ILE A 393 -32.07 -23.37 35.47
CA ILE A 393 -30.62 -23.31 35.22
C ILE A 393 -29.88 -22.71 36.42
N ASN A 394 -30.42 -21.64 37.02
CA ASN A 394 -29.84 -21.04 38.22
C ASN A 394 -29.82 -22.04 39.40
N GLU A 395 -30.84 -22.88 39.56
CA GLU A 395 -30.84 -23.95 40.57
C GLU A 395 -29.73 -24.98 40.33
N ILE A 396 -29.48 -25.37 39.08
CA ILE A 396 -28.39 -26.30 38.74
C ILE A 396 -27.04 -25.66 39.10
N ILE A 397 -26.78 -24.44 38.61
CA ILE A 397 -25.48 -23.77 38.74
C ILE A 397 -25.19 -23.39 40.19
N ASN A 398 -26.18 -22.92 40.96
CA ASN A 398 -25.99 -22.60 42.37
C ASN A 398 -25.67 -23.82 43.25
N ASN A 399 -25.90 -25.03 42.75
CA ASN A 399 -25.55 -26.28 43.43
C ASN A 399 -24.19 -26.84 43.00
N ILE A 400 -23.51 -26.22 42.02
CA ILE A 400 -22.16 -26.62 41.62
C ILE A 400 -21.16 -26.05 42.62
N ASP A 401 -20.38 -26.93 43.23
CA ASP A 401 -19.20 -26.52 43.98
C ASP A 401 -18.04 -26.29 43.01
N GLU A 402 -17.75 -25.02 42.72
CA GLU A 402 -16.70 -24.63 41.77
C GLU A 402 -15.29 -25.00 42.26
N THR A 403 -15.12 -25.36 43.55
CA THR A 403 -13.82 -25.76 44.08
C THR A 403 -13.39 -27.16 43.62
N PHE A 404 -14.30 -28.01 43.13
CA PHE A 404 -13.98 -29.41 42.80
C PHE A 404 -12.96 -29.56 41.68
N ILE A 405 -12.99 -28.70 40.65
CA ILE A 405 -11.97 -28.70 39.58
C ILE A 405 -10.59 -28.39 40.19
N LEU A 406 -10.49 -27.33 41.00
CA LEU A 406 -9.22 -26.95 41.64
C LEU A 406 -8.71 -28.06 42.58
N ARG A 407 -9.59 -28.65 43.41
CA ARG A 407 -9.25 -29.77 44.29
C ARG A 407 -8.70 -30.96 43.50
N ALA A 408 -9.35 -31.29 42.37
CA ALA A 408 -8.95 -32.40 41.52
C ALA A 408 -7.59 -32.16 40.84
N GLU A 409 -7.36 -30.96 40.30
CA GLU A 409 -6.06 -30.57 39.70
C GLU A 409 -4.93 -30.67 40.72
N LEU A 410 -5.11 -30.06 41.90
CA LEU A 410 -4.13 -30.11 42.98
C LEU A 410 -3.91 -31.54 43.46
N ASN A 411 -4.93 -32.39 43.49
CA ASN A 411 -4.81 -33.78 43.92
C ASN A 411 -3.99 -34.62 42.94
N ILE A 412 -4.16 -34.40 41.63
CA ILE A 412 -3.35 -35.08 40.60
C ILE A 412 -1.88 -34.71 40.74
N LEU A 413 -1.58 -33.40 40.80
CA LEU A 413 -0.22 -32.91 40.93
C LEU A 413 0.44 -33.39 42.23
N LEU A 414 -0.30 -33.33 43.34
CA LEU A 414 0.20 -33.75 44.64
C LEU A 414 0.40 -35.27 44.71
N LYS A 415 -0.49 -36.06 44.10
CA LYS A 415 -0.33 -37.51 44.03
C LYS A 415 0.88 -37.91 43.19
N ASP A 416 1.13 -37.25 42.06
CA ASP A 416 2.34 -37.50 41.27
C ASP A 416 3.59 -37.19 42.09
N PHE A 417 3.62 -36.06 42.79
CA PHE A 417 4.71 -35.73 43.72
C PHE A 417 4.88 -36.78 44.83
N GLU A 418 3.79 -37.19 45.48
CA GLU A 418 3.78 -38.25 46.50
C GLU A 418 4.27 -39.59 45.95
N ASP A 419 3.87 -39.96 44.72
CA ASP A 419 4.29 -41.20 44.05
C ASP A 419 5.79 -41.17 43.74
N LYS A 420 6.32 -40.03 43.25
CA LYS A 420 7.78 -39.86 43.04
C LYS A 420 8.57 -39.96 44.33
N VAL A 421 8.11 -39.30 45.40
CA VAL A 421 8.72 -39.40 46.73
C VAL A 421 8.59 -40.84 47.28
N GLY A 422 7.47 -41.50 47.00
CA GLY A 422 7.18 -42.87 47.42
C GLY A 422 8.21 -43.90 46.94
N VAL A 423 8.87 -43.66 45.81
CA VAL A 423 9.94 -44.53 45.25
C VAL A 423 11.10 -44.72 46.24
N PHE A 424 11.41 -43.70 47.04
CA PHE A 424 12.55 -43.74 47.96
C PHE A 424 12.18 -43.52 49.44
N LYS A 425 10.91 -43.23 49.75
CA LYS A 425 10.42 -42.96 51.11
C LYS A 425 10.73 -44.07 52.12
N GLU A 426 10.71 -45.34 51.71
CA GLU A 426 10.97 -46.47 52.61
C GLU A 426 12.45 -46.64 52.99
N ASN A 427 13.37 -46.18 52.14
CA ASN A 427 14.80 -46.27 52.40
C ASN A 427 15.57 -45.13 51.72
N ILE A 428 15.61 -43.98 52.40
CA ILE A 428 16.28 -42.77 51.93
C ILE A 428 17.78 -43.02 51.73
N GLU A 429 18.43 -43.83 52.58
CA GLU A 429 19.89 -44.07 52.49
C GLU A 429 20.33 -44.67 51.14
N THR A 430 19.44 -45.38 50.44
CA THR A 430 19.71 -46.00 49.14
C THR A 430 19.00 -45.30 47.98
N ALA A 431 18.42 -44.12 48.20
CA ALA A 431 17.73 -43.35 47.18
C ALA A 431 18.67 -42.99 46.02
N ASN A 432 18.19 -43.14 44.79
CA ASN A 432 18.91 -42.74 43.58
C ASN A 432 18.67 -41.26 43.27
N ALA A 433 19.71 -40.56 42.83
CA ALA A 433 19.67 -39.15 42.45
C ALA A 433 18.60 -38.84 41.38
N GLN A 434 18.40 -39.72 40.39
CA GLN A 434 17.40 -39.50 39.33
C GLN A 434 15.97 -39.43 39.88
N ASP A 435 15.65 -40.31 40.83
CA ASP A 435 14.32 -40.38 41.45
C ASP A 435 14.07 -39.15 42.34
N ILE A 436 15.11 -38.66 43.01
CA ILE A 436 15.05 -37.41 43.78
C ILE A 436 14.85 -36.21 42.85
N ILE A 437 15.55 -36.15 41.70
CA ILE A 437 15.37 -35.07 40.70
C ILE A 437 13.94 -35.07 40.16
N ALA A 438 13.39 -36.23 39.80
CA ALA A 438 12.00 -36.35 39.35
C ALA A 438 10.98 -35.86 40.40
N ALA A 439 11.25 -36.11 41.69
CA ALA A 439 10.44 -35.57 42.78
C ALA A 439 10.58 -34.03 42.92
N VAL A 440 11.77 -33.47 42.69
CA VAL A 440 11.96 -32.00 42.66
C VAL A 440 11.19 -31.37 41.50
N GLU A 441 11.21 -31.98 40.31
CA GLU A 441 10.49 -31.47 39.14
C GLU A 441 8.97 -31.45 39.35
N THR A 442 8.42 -32.55 39.86
CA THR A 442 6.98 -32.63 40.18
C THR A 442 6.58 -31.67 41.30
N LYS A 443 7.42 -31.45 42.32
CA LYS A 443 7.21 -30.41 43.35
C LYS A 443 7.08 -29.00 42.76
N LYS A 444 7.87 -28.66 41.73
CA LYS A 444 7.83 -27.31 41.11
C LYS A 444 6.50 -27.01 40.42
N LEU A 445 5.73 -28.04 40.04
CA LEU A 445 4.42 -27.88 39.41
C LEU A 445 3.31 -27.54 40.41
N ILE A 446 3.56 -27.67 41.71
CA ILE A 446 2.57 -27.45 42.77
C ILE A 446 2.66 -26.01 43.28
N GLU A 447 1.64 -25.21 42.97
CA GLU A 447 1.52 -23.86 43.48
C GLU A 447 0.76 -23.84 44.83
N THR A 448 1.50 -23.82 45.94
CA THR A 448 0.92 -23.93 47.29
C THR A 448 0.01 -22.75 47.69
N THR A 449 0.13 -21.60 47.03
CA THR A 449 -0.78 -20.45 47.21
C THR A 449 -2.22 -20.78 46.79
N LEU A 450 -2.42 -21.68 45.82
CA LEU A 450 -3.74 -22.10 45.38
C LEU A 450 -4.52 -22.86 46.46
N PHE A 451 -3.84 -23.40 47.48
CA PHE A 451 -4.49 -24.03 48.62
C PHE A 451 -5.34 -23.03 49.43
N ASP A 452 -5.04 -21.73 49.35
CA ASP A 452 -5.81 -20.68 50.02
C ASP A 452 -7.22 -20.49 49.44
N ASN A 453 -7.47 -20.99 48.23
CA ASN A 453 -8.78 -20.93 47.57
C ASN A 453 -9.68 -22.12 47.92
N LEU A 454 -9.19 -23.07 48.72
CA LEU A 454 -9.96 -24.23 49.18
C LEU A 454 -10.62 -23.95 50.54
N ASP A 455 -11.61 -24.77 50.90
CA ASP A 455 -12.15 -24.72 52.26
C ASP A 455 -11.08 -25.09 53.31
N GLN A 456 -11.35 -24.77 54.58
CA GLN A 456 -10.36 -24.95 55.63
C GLN A 456 -9.97 -26.42 55.87
N VAL A 457 -10.87 -27.37 55.60
CA VAL A 457 -10.63 -28.80 55.79
C VAL A 457 -9.71 -29.32 54.68
N ASP A 458 -10.03 -29.03 53.42
CA ASP A 458 -9.23 -29.39 52.27
C ASP A 458 -7.88 -28.69 52.29
N LYS A 459 -7.84 -27.37 52.53
CA LYS A 459 -6.59 -26.62 52.66
C LYS A 459 -5.63 -27.29 53.65
N ASN A 460 -6.13 -27.68 54.83
CA ASN A 460 -5.33 -28.38 55.82
C ASN A 460 -4.86 -29.76 55.33
N ASN A 461 -5.72 -30.51 54.64
CA ASN A 461 -5.38 -31.82 54.07
C ASN A 461 -4.26 -31.70 53.02
N PHE A 462 -4.45 -30.87 51.99
CA PHE A 462 -3.46 -30.63 50.93
C PHE A 462 -2.14 -30.10 51.49
N THR A 463 -2.20 -29.17 52.46
CA THR A 463 -0.99 -28.64 53.12
C THR A 463 -0.23 -29.73 53.87
N ASN A 464 -0.92 -30.59 54.62
CA ASN A 464 -0.27 -31.67 55.36
C ASN A 464 0.36 -32.69 54.41
N ARG A 465 -0.37 -33.13 53.38
CA ARG A 465 0.14 -34.04 52.35
C ARG A 465 1.38 -33.48 51.65
N TYR A 466 1.34 -32.22 51.23
CA TYR A 466 2.49 -31.53 50.65
C TYR A 466 3.68 -31.49 51.62
N ASN A 467 3.46 -31.08 52.87
CA ASN A 467 4.52 -30.99 53.86
C ASN A 467 5.12 -32.36 54.21
N ASP A 468 4.31 -33.42 54.27
CA ASP A 468 4.76 -34.78 54.53
C ASP A 468 5.67 -35.29 53.40
N ALA A 469 5.24 -35.13 52.14
CA ALA A 469 6.06 -35.49 50.97
C ALA A 469 7.32 -34.61 50.87
N ASN A 470 7.17 -33.30 51.12
CA ASN A 470 8.28 -32.35 51.08
C ASN A 470 9.32 -32.64 52.16
N SER A 471 8.91 -33.00 53.39
CA SER A 471 9.85 -33.35 54.45
C SER A 471 10.74 -34.55 54.07
N VAL A 472 10.17 -35.55 53.40
CA VAL A 472 10.92 -36.72 52.90
C VAL A 472 11.86 -36.32 51.77
N LEU A 473 11.41 -35.47 50.84
CA LEU A 473 12.27 -34.95 49.77
C LEU A 473 13.45 -34.13 50.32
N GLU A 474 13.22 -33.24 51.28
CA GLU A 474 14.27 -32.42 51.90
C GLU A 474 15.29 -33.28 52.66
N GLU A 475 14.85 -34.34 53.35
CA GLU A 475 15.74 -35.32 53.98
C GLU A 475 16.59 -36.08 52.95
N ALA A 476 15.98 -36.52 51.84
CA ALA A 476 16.70 -37.16 50.75
C ALA A 476 17.70 -36.22 50.07
N LEU A 477 17.32 -34.96 49.80
CA LEU A 477 18.21 -33.93 49.26
C LEU A 477 19.37 -33.66 50.21
N SER A 478 19.14 -33.53 51.52
CA SER A 478 20.20 -33.34 52.50
C SER A 478 21.16 -34.52 52.59
N THR A 479 20.67 -35.75 52.36
CA THR A 479 21.46 -36.98 52.44
C THR A 479 22.29 -37.21 51.18
N HIS A 480 21.74 -36.89 50.01
CA HIS A 480 22.31 -37.19 48.69
C HIS A 480 22.68 -35.96 47.86
N LEU A 481 22.82 -34.78 48.48
CA LEU A 481 23.00 -33.50 47.77
C LEU A 481 24.09 -33.57 46.70
N PHE A 482 25.26 -34.12 47.04
CA PHE A 482 26.35 -34.27 46.08
C PHE A 482 25.98 -35.16 44.88
N ALA A 483 25.33 -36.30 45.11
CA ALA A 483 24.93 -37.21 44.05
C ALA A 483 23.84 -36.58 43.14
N VAL A 484 22.91 -35.82 43.72
CA VAL A 484 21.86 -35.09 43.00
C VAL A 484 22.45 -33.98 42.13
N GLU A 485 23.29 -33.12 42.70
CA GLU A 485 23.93 -32.04 41.93
C GLU A 485 24.84 -32.61 40.84
N LYS A 486 25.58 -33.69 41.13
CA LYS A 486 26.38 -34.39 40.13
C LYS A 486 25.52 -34.95 38.99
N GLN A 487 24.37 -35.54 39.31
CA GLN A 487 23.45 -36.08 38.30
C GLN A 487 22.87 -34.98 37.41
N ARG A 488 22.52 -33.81 37.96
CA ARG A 488 22.08 -32.65 37.16
C ARG A 488 23.14 -32.18 36.16
N VAL A 489 24.41 -32.16 36.57
CA VAL A 489 25.51 -31.83 35.65
C VAL A 489 25.65 -32.91 34.56
N LEU A 490 25.43 -34.19 34.89
CA LEU A 490 25.43 -35.27 33.90
C LEU A 490 24.24 -35.18 32.93
N GLU A 491 23.06 -34.76 33.37
CA GLU A 491 21.91 -34.51 32.49
C GLU A 491 22.19 -33.36 31.53
N TYR A 492 22.70 -32.24 32.04
CA TYR A 492 23.17 -31.12 31.22
C TYR A 492 24.21 -31.58 30.19
N LYS A 493 25.19 -32.38 30.61
CA LYS A 493 26.19 -33.00 29.72
C LYS A 493 25.54 -33.86 28.63
N ASN A 494 24.61 -34.74 28.99
CA ASN A 494 23.97 -35.65 28.04
C ASN A 494 23.16 -34.90 26.99
N GLN A 495 22.49 -33.80 27.37
CA GLN A 495 21.75 -32.96 26.44
C GLN A 495 22.69 -32.15 25.54
N PHE A 496 23.79 -31.63 26.10
CA PHE A 496 24.84 -31.00 25.32
C PHE A 496 25.45 -31.97 24.28
N GLU A 497 25.67 -33.24 24.61
CA GLU A 497 26.26 -34.24 23.72
C GLU A 497 25.40 -34.56 22.48
N ILE A 498 24.13 -34.12 22.44
CA ILE A 498 23.24 -34.23 21.27
C ILE A 498 23.49 -33.09 20.28
N LEU A 499 24.02 -31.95 20.75
CA LEU A 499 24.23 -30.77 19.92
C LEU A 499 25.35 -30.96 18.90
N THR A 500 25.19 -30.32 17.75
CA THR A 500 26.18 -30.32 16.67
C THR A 500 26.40 -28.91 16.15
N SER A 501 27.39 -28.69 15.28
CA SER A 501 27.62 -27.39 14.65
C SER A 501 26.50 -26.94 13.69
N ASN A 502 25.49 -27.78 13.46
CA ASN A 502 24.28 -27.44 12.70
C ASN A 502 23.03 -27.30 13.59
N SER A 503 23.18 -27.34 14.91
CA SER A 503 22.03 -27.24 15.82
C SER A 503 21.33 -25.90 15.70
N ALA A 504 20.00 -25.94 15.76
CA ALA A 504 19.16 -24.75 15.69
C ALA A 504 19.21 -23.95 17.00
N LYS A 505 18.78 -22.69 16.93
CA LYS A 505 18.72 -21.78 18.08
C LYS A 505 18.01 -22.40 19.28
N GLU A 506 16.82 -22.97 19.08
CA GLU A 506 16.01 -23.54 20.15
C GLU A 506 16.69 -24.73 20.83
N GLU A 507 17.41 -25.55 20.07
CA GLU A 507 18.17 -26.67 20.63
C GLU A 507 19.26 -26.17 21.58
N LEU A 508 20.00 -25.14 21.16
CA LEU A 508 21.08 -24.54 21.96
C LEU A 508 20.52 -23.86 23.22
N ILE A 509 19.43 -23.10 23.09
CA ILE A 509 18.76 -22.43 24.21
C ILE A 509 18.19 -23.44 25.22
N ASN A 510 17.56 -24.51 24.75
CA ASN A 510 17.01 -25.55 25.62
C ASN A 510 18.11 -26.23 26.46
N VAL A 511 19.32 -26.41 25.90
CA VAL A 511 20.44 -26.99 26.63
C VAL A 511 21.03 -26.02 27.65
N ILE A 512 21.18 -24.73 27.34
CA ILE A 512 21.68 -23.78 28.36
C ILE A 512 20.68 -23.57 29.50
N ALA A 513 19.38 -23.63 29.20
CA ALA A 513 18.31 -23.43 30.20
C ALA A 513 18.31 -24.48 31.32
N ILE A 514 18.85 -25.68 31.06
CA ILE A 514 18.97 -26.75 32.07
C ILE A 514 20.31 -26.75 32.80
N ARG A 515 21.21 -25.79 32.51
CA ARG A 515 22.51 -25.68 33.19
C ARG A 515 22.30 -25.48 34.70
N PRO A 516 22.81 -26.39 35.56
CA PRO A 516 22.49 -26.36 36.98
C PRO A 516 23.25 -25.24 37.73
N THR A 517 22.58 -24.64 38.72
CA THR A 517 23.23 -23.83 39.76
C THR A 517 23.54 -24.71 40.95
N ILE A 518 24.82 -24.98 41.18
CA ILE A 518 25.27 -25.95 42.19
C ILE A 518 25.19 -25.37 43.61
N ASP A 519 24.36 -25.99 44.46
CA ASP A 519 24.48 -25.80 45.90
C ASP A 519 25.63 -26.64 46.44
N SER A 520 26.72 -25.97 46.82
CA SER A 520 27.93 -26.61 47.37
C SER A 520 28.12 -26.36 48.87
N THR A 521 27.07 -25.93 49.58
CA THR A 521 27.15 -25.50 50.99
C THR A 521 27.67 -26.59 51.92
N THR A 522 27.31 -27.85 51.67
CA THR A 522 27.67 -29.00 52.53
C THR A 522 28.79 -29.89 51.97
N PHE A 523 29.32 -29.58 50.78
CA PHE A 523 30.31 -30.41 50.10
C PHE A 523 31.68 -30.34 50.76
N THR A 524 32.37 -31.48 50.82
CA THR A 524 33.80 -31.55 51.15
C THR A 524 34.65 -30.91 50.06
N THR A 525 35.93 -30.62 50.36
CA THR A 525 36.87 -30.05 49.37
C THR A 525 37.04 -30.95 48.14
N ALA A 526 37.01 -32.28 48.32
CA ALA A 526 37.14 -33.22 47.22
C ALA A 526 35.90 -33.21 46.29
N GLU A 527 34.70 -33.24 46.88
CA GLU A 527 33.42 -33.16 46.14
C GLU A 527 33.28 -31.84 45.39
N LYS A 528 33.67 -30.72 46.03
CA LYS A 528 33.73 -29.41 45.36
C LYS A 528 34.64 -29.43 44.14
N GLY A 529 35.83 -30.03 44.28
CA GLY A 529 36.77 -30.18 43.16
C GLY A 529 36.15 -30.99 42.02
N GLU A 530 35.58 -32.15 42.33
CA GLU A 530 34.99 -33.06 41.34
C GLU A 530 33.82 -32.43 40.57
N ILE A 531 32.85 -31.81 41.26
CA ILE A 531 31.68 -31.25 40.59
C ILE A 531 32.01 -29.98 39.80
N THR A 532 32.94 -29.17 40.31
CA THR A 532 33.41 -27.97 39.60
C THR A 532 34.14 -28.38 38.32
N GLU A 533 35.05 -29.34 38.40
CA GLU A 533 35.75 -29.87 37.22
C GLU A 533 34.75 -30.47 36.21
N LEU A 534 33.72 -31.18 36.67
CA LEU A 534 32.71 -31.74 35.78
C LEU A 534 31.92 -30.64 35.05
N LEU A 535 31.41 -29.64 35.77
CA LEU A 535 30.64 -28.54 35.17
C LEU A 535 31.50 -27.68 34.24
N GLU A 536 32.71 -27.31 34.67
CA GLU A 536 33.65 -26.54 33.86
C GLU A 536 34.02 -27.27 32.57
N ASN A 537 34.16 -28.60 32.60
CA ASN A 537 34.41 -29.40 31.40
C ASN A 537 33.22 -29.37 30.42
N VAL A 538 31.98 -29.44 30.91
CA VAL A 538 30.79 -29.34 30.04
C VAL A 538 30.68 -27.93 29.45
N ASP A 539 30.83 -26.89 30.27
CA ASP A 539 30.79 -25.49 29.83
C ASP A 539 31.91 -25.19 28.82
N ALA A 540 33.12 -25.71 29.04
CA ALA A 540 34.23 -25.55 28.09
C ALA A 540 33.92 -26.20 26.73
N ASN A 541 33.30 -27.37 26.72
CA ASN A 541 32.88 -28.02 25.48
C ASN A 541 31.76 -27.24 24.78
N PHE A 542 30.80 -26.69 25.51
CA PHE A 542 29.74 -25.87 24.93
C PHE A 542 30.29 -24.56 24.35
N LYS A 543 31.22 -23.90 25.05
CA LYS A 543 31.95 -22.75 24.51
C LYS A 543 32.68 -23.08 23.21
N ASN A 544 33.35 -24.22 23.13
CA ASN A 544 34.04 -24.65 21.92
C ASN A 544 33.06 -24.88 20.75
N LEU A 545 31.88 -25.45 21.02
CA LEU A 545 30.83 -25.62 20.00
C LEU A 545 30.31 -24.26 19.49
N ILE A 546 30.03 -23.31 20.38
CA ILE A 546 29.62 -21.95 20.01
C ILE A 546 30.69 -21.30 19.11
N LEU A 547 31.96 -21.42 19.51
CA LEU A 547 33.09 -20.91 18.72
C LEU A 547 33.18 -21.60 17.35
N GLU A 548 32.92 -22.91 17.25
CA GLU A 548 32.90 -23.65 15.99
C GLU A 548 31.79 -23.14 15.05
N ILE A 549 30.56 -22.95 15.56
CA ILE A 549 29.40 -22.47 14.79
C ILE A 549 29.69 -21.07 14.24
N ILE A 550 30.09 -20.13 15.11
CA ILE A 550 30.31 -18.74 14.69
C ILE A 550 31.54 -18.61 13.78
N THR A 551 32.60 -19.40 14.01
CA THR A 551 33.78 -19.41 13.14
C THR A 551 33.45 -19.97 11.77
N THR A 552 32.63 -21.02 11.69
CA THR A 552 32.20 -21.61 10.42
C THR A 552 31.37 -20.61 9.61
N SER A 553 30.41 -19.95 10.27
CA SER A 553 29.58 -18.90 9.67
C SER A 553 30.44 -17.74 9.16
N LEU A 554 31.38 -17.26 9.98
CA LEU A 554 32.31 -16.20 9.60
C LEU A 554 33.20 -16.60 8.42
N ASN A 555 33.75 -17.81 8.40
CA ASN A 555 34.62 -18.28 7.32
C ASN A 555 33.85 -18.40 6.00
N ASN A 556 32.67 -19.02 6.01
CA ASN A 556 31.82 -19.18 4.83
C ASN A 556 31.44 -17.82 4.24
N TYR A 557 31.03 -16.87 5.10
CA TYR A 557 30.64 -15.55 4.65
C TYR A 557 31.85 -14.75 4.14
N SER A 558 32.96 -14.75 4.89
CA SER A 558 34.19 -14.05 4.51
C SER A 558 34.78 -14.55 3.20
N GLU A 559 34.69 -15.86 2.91
CA GLU A 559 35.15 -16.42 1.64
C GLU A 559 34.46 -15.74 0.44
N LYS A 560 33.13 -15.58 0.51
CA LYS A 560 32.35 -14.93 -0.56
C LYS A 560 32.56 -13.43 -0.59
N VAL A 561 32.56 -12.77 0.56
CA VAL A 561 32.79 -11.31 0.65
C VAL A 561 34.18 -10.91 0.15
N ASN A 562 35.21 -11.73 0.34
CA ASN A 562 36.54 -11.45 -0.18
C ASN A 562 36.58 -11.36 -1.72
N LEU A 563 35.68 -12.04 -2.43
CA LEU A 563 35.58 -11.95 -3.89
C LEU A 563 35.03 -10.59 -4.35
N LEU A 564 34.36 -9.84 -3.48
CA LEU A 564 33.79 -8.52 -3.76
C LEU A 564 34.82 -7.40 -3.74
N LYS A 565 36.02 -7.66 -3.18
CA LYS A 565 37.11 -6.68 -3.11
C LYS A 565 37.69 -6.34 -4.49
N ASN A 566 37.59 -7.24 -5.47
CA ASN A 566 37.98 -6.94 -6.84
C ASN A 566 36.85 -6.18 -7.56
N ARG A 567 36.93 -4.85 -7.56
CA ARG A 567 35.88 -3.95 -8.06
C ARG A 567 35.70 -3.99 -9.58
N GLU A 568 36.77 -4.25 -10.32
CA GLU A 568 36.77 -4.27 -11.80
C GLU A 568 36.01 -5.48 -12.38
N GLU A 569 35.97 -6.59 -11.64
CA GLU A 569 35.26 -7.82 -12.04
C GLU A 569 33.98 -8.05 -11.23
N LEU A 570 33.43 -7.01 -10.62
CA LEU A 570 32.27 -7.12 -9.76
C LEU A 570 31.01 -7.43 -10.59
N THR A 571 30.21 -8.38 -10.13
CA THR A 571 28.97 -8.80 -10.79
C THR A 571 27.84 -8.96 -9.78
N GLU A 572 26.59 -8.89 -10.25
CA GLU A 572 25.41 -9.19 -9.43
C GLU A 572 25.51 -10.58 -8.80
N GLN A 573 25.94 -11.58 -9.57
CA GLN A 573 26.09 -12.96 -9.06
C GLN A 573 27.06 -13.05 -7.87
N LYS A 574 28.20 -12.33 -7.91
CA LYS A 574 29.15 -12.34 -6.78
C LYS A 574 28.52 -11.76 -5.51
N ILE A 575 27.71 -10.71 -5.64
CA ILE A 575 26.98 -10.09 -4.52
C ILE A 575 25.92 -11.06 -3.99
N THR A 576 25.11 -11.65 -4.86
CA THR A 576 24.09 -12.65 -4.48
C THR A 576 24.71 -13.87 -3.80
N ASP A 577 25.87 -14.36 -4.26
CA ASP A 577 26.58 -15.46 -3.62
C ASP A 577 27.05 -15.10 -2.20
N ALA A 578 27.43 -13.84 -1.97
CA ALA A 578 27.79 -13.36 -0.63
C ALA A 578 26.55 -13.20 0.27
N GLU A 579 25.46 -12.63 -0.24
CA GLU A 579 24.19 -12.50 0.50
C GLU A 579 23.64 -13.87 0.90
N ASN A 580 23.71 -14.87 0.02
CA ASN A 580 23.29 -16.25 0.32
C ASN A 580 24.19 -16.95 1.34
N ALA A 581 25.44 -16.49 1.50
CA ALA A 581 26.37 -17.00 2.49
C ALA A 581 26.31 -16.22 3.82
N LYS A 582 25.42 -15.24 3.93
CA LYS A 582 25.17 -14.51 5.18
C LYS A 582 24.71 -15.49 6.25
N TYR A 583 25.21 -15.27 7.47
CA TYR A 583 24.84 -16.03 8.66
C TYR A 583 23.36 -15.84 9.00
N ASP A 584 22.78 -16.79 9.73
CA ASP A 584 21.43 -16.67 10.29
C ASP A 584 21.45 -15.70 11.49
N GLU A 585 20.73 -14.58 11.38
CA GLU A 585 20.65 -13.55 12.41
C GLU A 585 19.97 -14.07 13.69
N ASP A 586 18.94 -14.91 13.58
CA ASP A 586 18.22 -15.44 14.74
C ASP A 586 19.10 -16.42 15.52
N LEU A 587 19.89 -17.23 14.80
CA LEU A 587 20.92 -18.07 15.40
C LEU A 587 21.99 -17.23 16.09
N LEU A 588 22.48 -16.15 15.45
CA LEU A 588 23.50 -15.28 16.05
C LEU A 588 23.02 -14.65 17.36
N ASP A 589 21.77 -14.17 17.41
CA ASP A 589 21.17 -13.61 18.62
C ASP A 589 21.12 -14.65 19.76
N GLY A 590 20.73 -15.89 19.45
CA GLY A 590 20.78 -16.99 20.42
C GLY A 590 22.20 -17.29 20.91
N LEU A 591 23.20 -17.25 20.03
CA LEU A 591 24.60 -17.44 20.43
C LEU A 591 25.10 -16.33 21.35
N VAL A 592 24.63 -15.08 21.17
CA VAL A 592 24.95 -13.96 22.07
C VAL A 592 24.40 -14.23 23.46
N GLU A 593 23.11 -14.57 23.60
CA GLU A 593 22.47 -14.88 24.88
C GLU A 593 23.21 -16.00 25.62
N ILE A 594 23.49 -17.11 24.94
CA ILE A 594 24.20 -18.25 25.53
C ILE A 594 25.64 -17.87 25.90
N SER A 595 26.29 -17.01 25.10
CA SER A 595 27.67 -16.56 25.40
C SER A 595 27.75 -15.73 26.67
N GLU A 596 26.72 -14.94 26.99
CA GLU A 596 26.62 -14.19 28.24
C GLU A 596 26.51 -15.14 29.45
N ASP A 597 25.61 -16.12 29.37
CA ASP A 597 25.40 -17.14 30.41
C ASP A 597 26.67 -17.96 30.69
N LEU A 598 27.43 -18.27 29.66
CA LEU A 598 28.69 -19.00 29.76
C LEU A 598 29.89 -18.09 30.05
N SER A 599 29.74 -16.77 30.03
CA SER A 599 30.86 -15.81 30.10
C SER A 599 31.93 -16.06 29.02
N LEU A 600 31.50 -16.18 27.76
CA LEU A 600 32.33 -16.32 26.58
C LEU A 600 32.31 -15.02 25.77
N ASP A 601 33.49 -14.46 25.47
CA ASP A 601 33.59 -13.28 24.62
C ASP A 601 33.62 -13.67 23.13
N ILE A 602 32.56 -13.33 22.40
CA ILE A 602 32.45 -13.52 20.94
C ILE A 602 32.41 -12.19 20.17
N SER A 603 32.65 -11.06 20.83
CA SER A 603 32.47 -9.71 20.26
C SER A 603 33.30 -9.47 18.99
N SER A 604 34.52 -10.01 18.92
CA SER A 604 35.38 -9.88 17.74
C SER A 604 34.83 -10.61 16.51
N TYR A 605 34.13 -11.73 16.70
CA TYR A 605 33.50 -12.48 15.61
C TYR A 605 32.30 -11.72 15.06
N ILE A 606 31.45 -11.20 15.95
CA ILE A 606 30.28 -10.37 15.59
C ILE A 606 30.74 -9.13 14.82
N ALA A 607 31.75 -8.42 15.32
CA ALA A 607 32.30 -7.25 14.63
C ALA A 607 32.81 -7.59 13.21
N SER A 608 33.37 -8.79 13.02
CA SER A 608 33.83 -9.25 11.70
C SER A 608 32.68 -9.61 10.77
N LEU A 609 31.61 -10.20 11.29
CA LEU A 609 30.38 -10.47 10.54
C LEU A 609 29.71 -9.17 10.07
N TYR A 610 29.59 -8.16 10.95
CA TYR A 610 29.05 -6.86 10.59
C TYR A 610 29.95 -6.07 9.63
N GLU A 611 31.27 -6.20 9.72
CA GLU A 611 32.16 -5.65 8.70
C GLU A 611 31.95 -6.31 7.34
N ASN A 612 31.66 -7.62 7.30
CA ASN A 612 31.31 -8.31 6.06
C ASN A 612 29.97 -7.82 5.49
N ASP A 613 28.95 -7.59 6.32
CA ASP A 613 27.67 -6.99 5.90
C ASP A 613 27.91 -5.63 5.22
N ARG A 614 28.71 -4.76 5.87
CA ARG A 614 29.10 -3.46 5.32
C ARG A 614 29.83 -3.60 3.98
N LEU A 615 30.75 -4.55 3.86
CA LEU A 615 31.51 -4.76 2.63
C LEU A 615 30.65 -5.24 1.45
N VAL A 616 29.56 -5.97 1.71
CA VAL A 616 28.55 -6.31 0.69
C VAL A 616 27.82 -5.05 0.21
N GLU A 617 27.41 -4.17 1.13
CA GLU A 617 26.79 -2.89 0.76
C GLU A 617 27.74 -1.98 -0.03
N VAL A 618 29.01 -1.88 0.39
CA VAL A 618 30.05 -1.19 -0.39
C VAL A 618 30.15 -1.79 -1.81
N ALA A 619 30.11 -3.11 -1.94
CA ALA A 619 30.16 -3.75 -3.25
C ALA A 619 28.95 -3.37 -4.13
N LYS A 620 27.73 -3.33 -3.59
CA LYS A 620 26.54 -2.89 -4.36
C LYS A 620 26.72 -1.49 -4.93
N LEU A 621 27.28 -0.56 -4.17
CA LEU A 621 27.57 0.80 -4.63
C LEU A 621 28.61 0.80 -5.75
N PHE A 622 29.69 0.01 -5.61
CA PHE A 622 30.71 -0.16 -6.65
C PHE A 622 30.15 -0.83 -7.92
N LEU A 623 29.16 -1.73 -7.80
CA LEU A 623 28.54 -2.38 -8.96
C LEU A 623 27.81 -1.36 -9.85
N ASP A 624 27.12 -0.38 -9.27
CA ASP A 624 26.49 0.70 -10.04
C ASP A 624 27.53 1.50 -10.85
N LEU A 625 28.69 1.79 -10.24
CA LEU A 625 29.79 2.45 -10.94
C LEU A 625 30.43 1.56 -12.01
N THR A 626 30.57 0.26 -11.77
CA THR A 626 31.05 -0.70 -12.78
C THR A 626 30.09 -0.79 -13.96
N LYS A 627 28.76 -0.77 -13.73
CA LYS A 627 27.76 -0.71 -14.81
C LYS A 627 27.90 0.57 -15.63
N TYR A 628 28.07 1.72 -14.97
CA TYR A 628 28.34 2.98 -15.64
C TYR A 628 29.61 2.91 -16.49
N HIS A 629 30.71 2.41 -15.93
CA HIS A 629 31.98 2.23 -16.63
C HIS A 629 31.88 1.33 -17.87
N LEU A 630 31.19 0.20 -17.75
CA LEU A 630 30.96 -0.71 -18.88
C LEU A 630 30.10 -0.08 -19.97
N ALA A 631 29.08 0.70 -19.60
CA ALA A 631 28.26 1.40 -20.57
C ALA A 631 29.07 2.47 -21.33
N VAL A 632 29.90 3.23 -20.62
CA VAL A 632 30.81 4.24 -21.21
C VAL A 632 31.83 3.60 -22.15
N SER A 633 32.40 2.47 -21.78
CA SER A 633 33.39 1.76 -22.61
C SER A 633 32.84 1.23 -23.93
N ASN A 634 31.51 1.12 -24.07
CA ASN A 634 30.83 0.59 -25.25
C ASN A 634 30.18 1.67 -26.14
N ILE A 635 30.49 2.95 -25.91
CA ILE A 635 29.92 4.04 -26.70
C ILE A 635 30.49 4.02 -28.13
N ASN A 636 29.62 3.77 -29.12
CA ASN A 636 29.97 3.80 -30.54
C ASN A 636 28.95 4.53 -31.42
N ASP A 637 27.86 5.03 -30.82
CA ASP A 637 26.88 5.90 -31.44
C ASP A 637 26.19 6.81 -30.41
N VAL A 638 25.28 7.67 -30.88
CA VAL A 638 24.54 8.62 -30.02
C VAL A 638 23.54 7.94 -29.09
N SER A 639 22.99 6.78 -29.45
CA SER A 639 22.07 6.03 -28.59
C SER A 639 22.79 5.41 -27.38
N HIS A 640 24.06 5.04 -27.57
CA HIS A 640 24.89 4.53 -26.48
C HIS A 640 25.27 5.62 -25.47
N LEU A 641 25.37 6.90 -25.87
CA LEU A 641 25.53 8.02 -24.93
C LEU A 641 24.36 8.09 -23.94
N GLN A 642 23.13 7.97 -24.45
CA GLN A 642 21.93 7.98 -23.62
C GLN A 642 21.92 6.80 -22.63
N HIS A 643 22.27 5.61 -23.12
CA HIS A 643 22.35 4.42 -22.27
C HIS A 643 23.42 4.56 -21.18
N ALA A 644 24.62 5.05 -21.51
CA ALA A 644 25.66 5.28 -20.52
C ALA A 644 25.27 6.35 -19.50
N TYR A 645 24.64 7.44 -19.95
CA TYR A 645 24.19 8.51 -19.06
C TYR A 645 23.10 8.05 -18.09
N SER A 646 22.26 7.07 -18.46
CA SER A 646 21.25 6.52 -17.54
C SER A 646 21.82 5.85 -16.28
N PHE A 647 23.11 5.50 -16.27
CA PHE A 647 23.81 4.98 -15.10
C PHE A 647 24.65 6.04 -14.36
N HIS A 648 24.87 7.21 -14.96
CA HIS A 648 25.73 8.26 -14.41
C HIS A 648 25.18 8.81 -13.10
N ASP A 649 23.91 9.20 -13.07
CA ASP A 649 23.33 9.90 -11.91
C ASP A 649 23.30 9.01 -10.66
N LYS A 650 22.95 7.73 -10.85
CA LYS A 650 23.01 6.74 -9.77
C LYS A 650 24.44 6.55 -9.24
N ALA A 651 25.44 6.52 -10.12
CA ALA A 651 26.84 6.44 -9.69
C ALA A 651 27.31 7.75 -9.01
N LEU A 652 26.79 8.91 -9.42
CA LEU A 652 27.09 10.21 -8.82
C LEU A 652 26.52 10.34 -7.40
N GLU A 653 25.27 9.94 -7.19
CA GLU A 653 24.60 9.94 -5.88
C GLU A 653 25.38 9.11 -4.85
N ASN A 654 25.94 7.99 -5.30
CA ASN A 654 26.67 7.06 -4.44
C ASN A 654 27.98 7.63 -3.88
N ILE A 655 28.61 8.65 -4.49
CA ILE A 655 29.94 9.19 -4.08
C ILE A 655 29.99 9.58 -2.60
N ASN A 656 28.88 10.06 -2.05
CA ASN A 656 28.79 10.53 -0.67
C ASN A 656 28.10 9.55 0.28
N ASN A 657 27.92 8.29 -0.12
CA ASN A 657 27.28 7.29 0.72
C ASN A 657 28.07 7.07 2.03
N GLU A 658 27.36 7.07 3.16
CA GLU A 658 27.93 6.97 4.52
C GLU A 658 28.55 5.59 4.81
N THR A 659 28.23 4.57 4.01
CA THR A 659 28.76 3.21 4.15
C THR A 659 30.26 3.14 3.87
N PHE A 660 30.80 4.07 3.07
CA PHE A 660 32.21 4.09 2.69
C PHE A 660 33.13 4.52 3.84
N LYS A 661 34.22 3.78 4.01
CA LYS A 661 35.41 4.27 4.71
C LYS A 661 36.16 5.26 3.82
N THR A 662 36.99 6.12 4.42
CA THR A 662 37.75 7.16 3.71
C THR A 662 38.47 6.63 2.48
N THR A 663 39.18 5.49 2.59
CA THR A 663 39.92 4.89 1.47
C THR A 663 39.01 4.38 0.35
N GLU A 664 37.84 3.82 0.69
CA GLU A 664 36.87 3.32 -0.29
C GLU A 664 36.17 4.48 -1.02
N LYS A 665 35.90 5.58 -0.30
CA LYS A 665 35.36 6.81 -0.88
C LYS A 665 36.35 7.43 -1.87
N GLU A 666 37.63 7.49 -1.51
CA GLU A 666 38.70 7.96 -2.41
C GLU A 666 38.82 7.10 -3.67
N GLU A 667 38.80 5.77 -3.51
CA GLU A 667 38.81 4.81 -4.62
C GLU A 667 37.58 5.01 -5.53
N TYR A 668 36.38 5.07 -4.95
CA TYR A 668 35.13 5.26 -5.69
C TYR A 668 35.13 6.58 -6.47
N THR A 669 35.51 7.68 -5.81
CA THR A 669 35.56 9.02 -6.41
C THR A 669 36.55 9.07 -7.56
N SER A 670 37.72 8.44 -7.40
CA SER A 670 38.72 8.36 -8.47
C SER A 670 38.20 7.58 -9.68
N PHE A 671 37.52 6.45 -9.46
CA PHE A 671 36.98 5.63 -10.54
C PHE A 671 35.79 6.30 -11.24
N PHE A 672 34.91 6.97 -10.49
CA PHE A 672 33.83 7.79 -11.03
C PHE A 672 34.39 8.91 -11.92
N ASN A 673 35.31 9.73 -11.40
CA ASN A 673 35.87 10.86 -12.16
C ASN A 673 36.57 10.41 -13.45
N SER A 674 37.31 9.30 -13.41
CA SER A 674 37.95 8.74 -14.61
C SER A 674 36.91 8.26 -15.65
N THR A 675 35.82 7.65 -15.19
CA THR A 675 34.74 7.17 -16.06
C THR A 675 33.98 8.34 -16.67
N SER A 676 33.64 9.35 -15.85
CA SER A 676 32.96 10.57 -16.29
C SER A 676 33.80 11.37 -17.29
N ALA A 677 35.12 11.47 -17.10
CA ALA A 677 36.00 12.10 -18.09
C ALA A 677 35.99 11.37 -19.45
N THR A 678 35.89 10.03 -19.44
CA THR A 678 35.79 9.23 -20.66
C THR A 678 34.44 9.43 -21.36
N MET A 679 33.35 9.50 -20.59
CA MET A 679 32.02 9.85 -21.08
C MET A 679 32.02 11.25 -21.72
N ASN A 680 32.60 12.25 -21.05
CA ASN A 680 32.70 13.61 -21.55
C ASN A 680 33.40 13.66 -22.91
N LEU A 681 34.55 12.97 -23.03
CA LEU A 681 35.32 12.91 -24.27
C LEU A 681 34.51 12.28 -25.41
N ALA A 682 33.77 11.20 -25.13
CA ALA A 682 32.92 10.55 -26.12
C ALA A 682 31.76 11.48 -26.56
N ALA A 683 31.03 12.07 -25.61
CA ALA A 683 29.94 13.01 -25.87
C ALA A 683 30.40 14.20 -26.71
N LYS A 684 31.55 14.79 -26.36
CA LYS A 684 32.19 15.88 -27.09
C LYS A 684 32.44 15.53 -28.55
N GLY A 685 32.91 14.32 -28.84
CA GLY A 685 33.15 13.87 -30.22
C GLY A 685 31.88 13.92 -31.10
N TYR A 686 30.74 13.48 -30.58
CA TYR A 686 29.47 13.51 -31.31
C TYR A 686 28.86 14.92 -31.38
N ILE A 687 28.89 15.67 -30.29
CA ILE A 687 28.32 17.02 -30.21
C ILE A 687 29.12 18.00 -31.08
N GLU A 688 30.45 17.99 -31.02
CA GLU A 688 31.30 18.83 -31.86
C GLU A 688 31.04 18.58 -33.35
N THR A 689 30.99 17.31 -33.75
CA THR A 689 30.73 16.94 -35.15
C THR A 689 29.36 17.44 -35.62
N ALA A 690 28.33 17.31 -34.77
CA ALA A 690 26.99 17.76 -35.10
C ALA A 690 26.87 19.30 -35.17
N ILE A 691 27.53 20.02 -34.26
CA ILE A 691 27.58 21.49 -34.31
C ILE A 691 28.35 21.99 -35.53
N GLN A 692 29.49 21.39 -35.86
CA GLN A 692 30.24 21.76 -37.09
C GLN A 692 29.42 21.53 -38.36
N ALA A 693 28.61 20.46 -38.41
CA ALA A 693 27.71 20.21 -39.52
C ALA A 693 26.62 21.31 -39.62
N LEU A 694 26.06 21.74 -38.49
CA LEU A 694 25.14 22.88 -38.45
C LEU A 694 25.83 24.16 -38.93
N GLU A 695 27.02 24.48 -38.42
CA GLU A 695 27.79 25.67 -38.82
C GLU A 695 28.03 25.68 -40.33
N THR A 696 28.42 24.54 -40.91
CA THR A 696 28.63 24.40 -42.35
C THR A 696 27.34 24.68 -43.14
N GLU A 697 26.20 24.16 -42.69
CA GLU A 697 24.91 24.46 -43.33
C GLU A 697 24.46 25.92 -43.13
N MET A 698 24.95 26.60 -42.09
CA MET A 698 24.68 28.01 -41.83
C MET A 698 25.53 28.98 -42.64
N GLU A 699 26.64 28.53 -43.26
CA GLU A 699 27.45 29.34 -44.18
C GLU A 699 26.75 29.59 -45.53
N GLY A 700 25.75 28.77 -45.87
CA GLY A 700 24.94 28.94 -47.08
C GLY A 700 23.93 30.09 -46.98
N ASP A 701 23.34 30.49 -48.11
CA ASP A 701 22.34 31.56 -48.15
C ASP A 701 21.02 31.11 -47.47
N LEU A 702 20.85 31.51 -46.21
CA LEU A 702 19.70 31.17 -45.37
C LEU A 702 18.38 31.82 -45.84
N SER A 703 18.44 32.79 -46.76
CA SER A 703 17.27 33.35 -47.44
C SER A 703 16.70 32.41 -48.52
N LEU A 704 17.31 31.23 -48.74
CA LEU A 704 16.82 30.16 -49.59
C LEU A 704 16.19 29.03 -48.75
N ASN A 705 14.96 28.64 -49.10
CA ASN A 705 14.19 27.62 -48.40
C ASN A 705 14.92 26.26 -48.28
N ILE A 706 15.61 25.83 -49.35
CA ILE A 706 16.37 24.57 -49.35
C ILE A 706 17.49 24.61 -48.31
N GLN A 707 18.21 25.73 -48.20
CA GLN A 707 19.34 25.86 -47.29
C GLN A 707 18.90 25.99 -45.84
N MET A 708 17.86 26.79 -45.59
CA MET A 708 17.21 26.88 -44.27
C MET A 708 16.73 25.50 -43.77
N ASN A 709 16.17 24.66 -44.64
CA ASN A 709 15.75 23.30 -44.26
C ASN A 709 16.92 22.39 -43.89
N LYS A 710 18.08 22.52 -44.57
CA LYS A 710 19.27 21.75 -44.22
C LYS A 710 19.86 22.18 -42.88
N ALA A 711 20.00 23.48 -42.64
CA ALA A 711 20.49 24.01 -41.36
C ALA A 711 19.59 23.58 -40.20
N LYS A 712 18.27 23.73 -40.35
CA LYS A 712 17.32 23.23 -39.36
C LYS A 712 17.42 21.70 -39.19
N SER A 713 17.58 20.92 -40.27
CA SER A 713 17.75 19.47 -40.17
C SER A 713 19.02 19.09 -39.39
N ALA A 714 20.13 19.78 -39.62
CA ALA A 714 21.38 19.59 -38.88
C ALA A 714 21.22 19.95 -37.39
N LEU A 715 20.47 21.02 -37.08
CA LEU A 715 20.13 21.41 -35.70
C LEU A 715 19.49 20.25 -34.92
N ARG A 716 18.61 19.47 -35.57
CA ARG A 716 17.94 18.31 -34.95
C ARG A 716 18.83 17.12 -34.69
N GLN A 717 19.99 17.05 -35.32
CA GLN A 717 20.93 15.94 -35.16
C GLN A 717 21.91 16.17 -34.01
N ILE A 718 21.87 17.33 -33.35
CA ILE A 718 22.73 17.63 -32.22
C ILE A 718 22.27 16.82 -30.99
N PRO A 719 23.12 15.96 -30.42
CA PRO A 719 22.80 15.22 -29.19
C PRO A 719 22.57 16.15 -28.00
N SER A 720 21.93 15.65 -26.94
CA SER A 720 21.76 16.42 -25.69
C SER A 720 23.11 16.85 -25.12
N LEU A 721 23.23 18.13 -24.74
CA LEU A 721 24.44 18.66 -24.12
C LEU A 721 24.66 18.12 -22.70
N HIS A 722 23.63 17.58 -22.05
CA HIS A 722 23.73 16.96 -20.71
C HIS A 722 24.71 15.78 -20.65
N TYR A 723 25.02 15.17 -21.80
CA TYR A 723 26.03 14.11 -21.89
C TYR A 723 27.47 14.61 -21.66
N LEU A 724 27.69 15.93 -21.68
CA LEU A 724 28.95 16.55 -21.27
C LEU A 724 29.00 16.62 -19.74
N THR A 725 29.76 15.71 -19.14
CA THR A 725 29.89 15.61 -17.68
C THR A 725 30.88 16.62 -17.09
N GLU A 726 31.64 17.33 -17.95
CA GLU A 726 32.46 18.47 -17.53
C GLU A 726 31.72 19.79 -17.76
N GLU A 727 31.47 20.54 -16.69
CA GLU A 727 30.76 21.81 -16.72
C GLU A 727 31.36 22.83 -17.70
N THR A 728 32.70 22.88 -17.80
CA THR A 728 33.39 23.79 -18.73
C THR A 728 33.10 23.46 -20.19
N ASP A 729 32.98 22.18 -20.54
CA ASP A 729 32.62 21.77 -21.90
C ASP A 729 31.13 22.06 -22.14
N TYR A 730 30.23 21.72 -21.20
CA TYR A 730 28.81 22.04 -21.31
C TYR A 730 28.58 23.52 -21.65
N ILE A 731 29.16 24.43 -20.87
CA ILE A 731 29.02 25.89 -21.05
C ILE A 731 29.55 26.34 -22.42
N LEU A 732 30.67 25.77 -22.86
CA LEU A 732 31.28 26.10 -24.17
C LEU A 732 30.33 25.73 -25.32
N TYR A 733 29.83 24.49 -25.32
CA TYR A 733 28.96 23.97 -26.37
C TYR A 733 27.59 24.64 -26.37
N GLU A 734 27.03 24.90 -25.19
CA GLU A 734 25.79 25.63 -25.01
C GLU A 734 25.89 27.06 -25.58
N THR A 735 26.95 27.78 -25.22
CA THR A 735 27.19 29.14 -25.72
C THR A 735 27.30 29.16 -27.24
N ARG A 736 28.08 28.24 -27.81
CA ARG A 736 28.27 28.11 -29.26
C ARG A 736 26.95 27.83 -29.96
N LEU A 737 26.15 26.91 -29.42
CA LEU A 737 24.86 26.53 -29.97
C LEU A 737 23.82 27.66 -29.88
N ASN A 738 23.76 28.37 -28.75
CA ASN A 738 22.88 29.51 -28.56
C ASN A 738 23.16 30.64 -29.55
N ASN A 739 24.43 30.91 -29.86
CA ASN A 739 24.81 31.88 -30.89
C ASN A 739 24.30 31.46 -32.28
N LEU A 740 24.42 30.18 -32.64
CA LEU A 740 23.92 29.66 -33.91
C LEU A 740 22.39 29.72 -34.00
N ILE A 741 21.69 29.37 -32.92
CA ILE A 741 20.23 29.52 -32.84
C ILE A 741 19.82 30.99 -32.98
N ALA A 742 20.56 31.92 -32.37
CA ALA A 742 20.27 33.36 -32.46
C ALA A 742 20.35 33.86 -33.92
N ILE A 743 21.40 33.47 -34.66
CA ILE A 743 21.53 33.78 -36.10
C ILE A 743 20.33 33.23 -36.87
N LEU A 744 19.99 31.95 -36.66
CA LEU A 744 18.84 31.35 -37.31
C LEU A 744 17.55 32.13 -36.99
N LYS A 745 17.33 32.54 -35.74
CA LYS A 745 16.17 33.33 -35.30
C LYS A 745 16.07 34.73 -35.91
N GLU A 746 17.10 35.24 -36.58
CA GLU A 746 17.07 36.55 -37.25
C GLU A 746 16.63 36.45 -38.72
N GLU A 747 16.60 35.24 -39.30
CA GLU A 747 16.27 35.02 -40.71
C GLU A 747 14.74 34.97 -40.97
N ASP A 748 14.25 35.68 -42.00
CA ASP A 748 12.83 35.69 -42.38
C ASP A 748 12.30 34.28 -42.68
N LEU A 749 13.13 33.43 -43.29
CA LEU A 749 12.81 32.03 -43.61
C LEU A 749 12.86 31.09 -42.41
N TYR A 750 13.47 31.50 -41.30
CA TYR A 750 13.47 30.69 -40.09
C TYR A 750 12.06 30.56 -39.52
N TYR A 751 11.30 31.66 -39.54
CA TYR A 751 9.87 31.67 -39.19
C TYR A 751 8.96 31.23 -40.36
N PHE A 752 9.47 31.19 -41.60
CA PHE A 752 8.76 30.68 -42.77
C PHE A 752 8.74 29.14 -42.79
N SER A 753 7.92 28.65 -41.89
CA SER A 753 7.06 27.51 -42.16
C SER A 753 5.69 28.04 -42.60
N THR A 754 4.80 27.21 -43.14
CA THR A 754 3.44 27.69 -43.44
C THR A 754 2.84 28.34 -42.20
N ASP A 755 2.56 29.63 -42.32
CA ASP A 755 2.06 30.48 -41.26
C ASP A 755 0.63 30.08 -40.90
N ASP A 756 0.41 29.82 -39.60
CA ASP A 756 -0.88 29.46 -39.00
C ASP A 756 -1.98 30.55 -39.13
N SER A 757 -1.74 31.65 -39.88
CA SER A 757 -2.57 32.86 -39.78
C SER A 757 -2.96 33.60 -41.07
N SER A 758 -2.53 33.21 -42.27
CA SER A 758 -3.06 33.84 -43.48
C SER A 758 -4.34 33.15 -43.94
N SER A 759 -5.45 33.87 -44.05
CA SER A 759 -6.61 33.41 -44.81
C SER A 759 -6.30 33.53 -46.31
N TRP A 760 -6.31 32.41 -47.04
CA TRP A 760 -5.99 32.35 -48.46
C TRP A 760 -7.27 32.35 -49.32
N TYR A 761 -7.22 33.04 -50.46
CA TYR A 761 -8.28 32.96 -51.47
C TYR A 761 -7.87 32.00 -52.58
N ALA A 762 -8.73 31.01 -52.83
CA ALA A 762 -8.56 30.04 -53.91
C ALA A 762 -9.50 30.39 -55.07
N LYS A 763 -8.95 30.54 -56.29
CA LYS A 763 -9.73 30.77 -57.50
C LYS A 763 -9.36 29.74 -58.57
N SER A 764 -10.37 29.10 -59.15
CA SER A 764 -10.19 28.24 -60.32
C SER A 764 -9.74 29.09 -61.51
N VAL A 765 -8.63 28.70 -62.13
CA VAL A 765 -8.09 29.28 -63.35
C VAL A 765 -7.86 28.18 -64.38
N LYS A 766 -7.68 28.55 -65.65
CA LYS A 766 -7.58 27.61 -66.77
C LYS A 766 -6.43 26.59 -66.66
N THR A 767 -5.47 26.84 -65.77
CA THR A 767 -4.26 26.04 -65.55
C THR A 767 -4.20 25.41 -64.15
N GLY A 768 -5.27 25.43 -63.35
CA GLY A 768 -5.27 24.85 -61.99
C GLY A 768 -5.96 25.74 -60.95
N VAL A 769 -5.50 25.69 -59.70
CA VAL A 769 -6.04 26.50 -58.60
C VAL A 769 -5.01 27.54 -58.18
N LEU A 770 -5.35 28.83 -58.33
CA LEU A 770 -4.52 29.95 -57.90
C LEU A 770 -4.78 30.23 -56.41
N LEU A 771 -3.72 30.23 -55.59
CA LEU A 771 -3.76 30.53 -54.16
C LEU A 771 -3.13 31.91 -53.92
N THR A 772 -3.94 32.82 -53.37
CA THR A 772 -3.55 34.24 -53.20
C THR A 772 -3.64 34.63 -51.73
N GLY A 773 -2.52 35.09 -51.17
CA GLY A 773 -2.44 35.75 -49.87
C GLY A 773 -2.27 37.28 -50.02
N ASN A 774 -2.30 38.01 -48.91
CA ASN A 774 -2.27 39.49 -48.92
C ASN A 774 -0.97 40.11 -49.48
N VAL A 775 0.12 39.35 -49.54
CA VAL A 775 1.43 39.82 -50.03
C VAL A 775 2.10 38.90 -51.06
N ASN A 776 1.61 37.65 -51.23
CA ASN A 776 2.26 36.63 -52.06
C ASN A 776 1.24 35.88 -52.97
N GLN A 777 1.69 35.37 -54.12
CA GLN A 777 0.89 34.56 -55.07
C GLN A 777 1.60 33.25 -55.43
N GLY A 778 0.83 32.14 -55.51
CA GLY A 778 1.31 30.84 -55.98
C GLY A 778 0.24 30.05 -56.76
N ILE A 779 0.66 29.23 -57.74
CA ILE A 779 -0.24 28.40 -58.59
C ILE A 779 -0.07 26.92 -58.21
N MET A 780 -1.18 26.26 -57.84
CA MET A 780 -1.25 24.81 -57.65
C MET A 780 -1.71 24.14 -58.94
N ASN A 781 -0.82 23.36 -59.57
CA ASN A 781 -1.07 22.57 -60.78
C ASN A 781 -1.49 21.16 -60.37
N LEU A 782 -2.74 20.76 -60.62
CA LEU A 782 -3.17 19.37 -60.48
C LEU A 782 -2.90 18.66 -61.81
N GLN A 783 -1.78 17.94 -61.90
CA GLN A 783 -1.54 17.01 -63.00
C GLN A 783 -2.47 15.79 -62.87
N GLU A 784 -2.90 15.28 -64.03
CA GLU A 784 -3.94 14.27 -64.26
C GLU A 784 -3.95 13.04 -63.33
N PRO A 785 -5.14 12.42 -63.14
CA PRO A 785 -5.42 11.52 -62.04
C PRO A 785 -4.84 10.12 -62.28
N LEU A 786 -4.26 9.51 -61.24
CA LEU A 786 -4.21 8.05 -61.15
C LEU A 786 -5.66 7.54 -61.15
N SER A 787 -6.02 6.91 -62.25
CA SER A 787 -7.28 6.22 -62.49
C SER A 787 -7.58 5.22 -61.37
N ILE A 788 -8.43 5.62 -60.43
CA ILE A 788 -9.21 4.68 -59.62
C ILE A 788 -10.61 4.67 -60.25
N ASP A 789 -10.95 3.55 -60.86
CA ASP A 789 -12.27 3.33 -61.47
C ASP A 789 -13.38 3.54 -60.43
N GLY A 790 -14.35 4.41 -60.77
CA GLY A 790 -15.63 4.48 -60.08
C GLY A 790 -15.98 5.77 -59.32
N LEU A 791 -15.24 6.88 -59.48
CA LEU A 791 -15.61 8.16 -58.87
C LEU A 791 -15.76 9.29 -59.91
N ASP A 792 -16.86 9.28 -60.66
CA ASP A 792 -17.34 10.48 -61.35
C ASP A 792 -17.93 11.42 -60.30
N ILE A 793 -17.22 12.50 -59.95
CA ILE A 793 -17.80 13.60 -59.16
C ILE A 793 -17.68 14.91 -59.94
N VAL A 794 -18.82 15.34 -60.48
CA VAL A 794 -19.06 16.72 -60.91
C VAL A 794 -19.31 17.56 -59.66
N PHE A 795 -18.49 18.56 -59.41
CA PHE A 795 -18.63 19.48 -58.27
C PHE A 795 -19.50 20.68 -58.65
N ASP A 796 -20.72 20.76 -58.12
CA ASP A 796 -21.52 21.98 -58.09
C ASP A 796 -21.63 22.46 -56.64
N TYR A 797 -20.72 23.35 -56.25
CA TYR A 797 -20.68 23.94 -54.91
C TYR A 797 -20.55 25.45 -55.01
N THR A 798 -21.49 26.16 -54.40
CA THR A 798 -21.56 27.63 -54.42
C THR A 798 -20.72 28.29 -53.32
N LYS A 799 -20.14 27.52 -52.38
CA LYS A 799 -19.23 28.03 -51.34
C LYS A 799 -18.19 27.00 -50.94
N ILE A 800 -16.94 27.44 -50.85
CA ILE A 800 -15.87 26.74 -50.12
C ILE A 800 -15.99 27.14 -48.65
N GLY A 801 -16.15 26.16 -47.76
CA GLY A 801 -16.08 26.37 -46.31
C GLY A 801 -14.64 26.61 -45.86
N ARG A 802 -14.46 27.40 -44.80
CA ARG A 802 -13.19 27.88 -44.22
C ARG A 802 -11.98 26.97 -44.44
N ILE A 803 -10.88 27.55 -44.93
CA ILE A 803 -9.53 26.98 -44.85
C ILE A 803 -9.05 27.19 -43.41
N TRP A 804 -8.55 26.13 -42.77
CA TRP A 804 -8.02 26.16 -41.41
C TRP A 804 -6.56 25.70 -41.45
N ALA A 805 -5.67 26.49 -40.85
CA ALA A 805 -4.41 25.97 -40.34
C ALA A 805 -4.74 25.35 -38.98
N GLY A 806 -4.59 24.04 -38.85
CA GLY A 806 -4.97 23.32 -37.65
C GLY A 806 -4.13 22.09 -37.46
N LYS A 807 -3.61 21.91 -36.24
CA LYS A 807 -3.04 20.64 -35.79
C LYS A 807 -4.12 19.56 -35.84
N VAL A 808 -3.90 18.54 -36.67
CA VAL A 808 -4.65 17.27 -36.65
C VAL A 808 -3.73 16.20 -36.09
N ASP A 809 -4.17 15.55 -35.02
CA ASP A 809 -3.62 14.36 -34.34
C ASP A 809 -2.31 13.77 -34.88
N GLY A 810 -1.19 14.26 -34.33
CA GLY A 810 -0.07 13.49 -33.74
C GLY A 810 0.63 12.35 -34.49
N LYS A 811 0.18 11.90 -35.66
CA LYS A 811 0.71 10.70 -36.35
C LYS A 811 1.47 10.99 -37.64
N TYR A 812 1.73 12.25 -37.93
CA TYR A 812 2.05 12.74 -39.27
C TYR A 812 2.80 14.10 -39.18
N PRO A 813 3.83 14.38 -40.00
CA PRO A 813 4.70 15.54 -39.81
C PRO A 813 3.93 16.86 -39.93
N GLN A 814 4.27 17.80 -39.03
CA GLN A 814 3.56 19.06 -38.80
C GLN A 814 3.62 19.98 -40.01
N ASN A 815 2.51 20.01 -40.76
CA ASN A 815 1.75 21.20 -41.17
C ASN A 815 0.68 20.81 -42.20
N ILE A 816 -0.35 20.06 -41.81
CA ILE A 816 -1.29 19.59 -42.82
C ILE A 816 -2.24 20.70 -43.29
N LEU A 817 -2.18 21.05 -44.57
CA LEU A 817 -3.21 21.85 -45.23
C LEU A 817 -4.42 20.96 -45.54
N VAL A 818 -5.56 21.24 -44.90
CA VAL A 818 -6.81 20.46 -45.04
C VAL A 818 -7.83 21.25 -45.86
N LEU A 819 -8.28 20.70 -46.99
CA LEU A 819 -9.36 21.24 -47.83
C LEU A 819 -10.66 20.46 -47.59
N ASN A 820 -11.67 21.12 -47.01
CA ASN A 820 -12.98 20.52 -46.74
C ASN A 820 -14.05 21.02 -47.72
N PHE A 821 -14.71 20.09 -48.41
CA PHE A 821 -15.86 20.37 -49.27
C PHE A 821 -17.14 19.94 -48.55
N MET A 822 -18.03 20.90 -48.26
CA MET A 822 -19.29 20.65 -47.55
C MET A 822 -20.50 20.93 -48.43
N ARG A 823 -21.54 20.10 -48.33
CA ARG A 823 -22.84 20.30 -49.00
C ARG A 823 -23.86 20.77 -47.96
N ASP A 824 -24.52 21.90 -48.22
CA ASP A 824 -25.61 22.37 -47.34
C ASP A 824 -26.82 21.44 -47.45
N TYR A 825 -27.17 20.75 -46.36
CA TYR A 825 -28.50 20.20 -46.17
C TYR A 825 -29.06 20.64 -44.82
N ALA A 826 -30.33 21.00 -44.83
CA ALA A 826 -31.03 21.67 -43.75
C ALA A 826 -31.01 20.89 -42.42
N LYS A 827 -30.69 21.60 -41.33
CA LYS A 827 -31.06 21.35 -39.92
C LYS A 827 -31.30 19.88 -39.52
N ILE A 828 -30.23 19.11 -39.37
CA ILE A 828 -30.14 18.06 -38.34
C ILE A 828 -28.72 18.17 -37.74
N LYS A 829 -28.62 18.46 -36.44
CA LYS A 829 -27.35 18.41 -35.69
C LYS A 829 -26.89 16.94 -35.69
N ASP A 830 -25.63 16.70 -36.07
CA ASP A 830 -24.84 15.49 -35.78
C ASP A 830 -24.42 14.56 -36.94
N GLN A 831 -24.65 14.88 -38.22
CA GLN A 831 -23.94 14.17 -39.31
C GLN A 831 -23.59 15.08 -40.49
N SER A 832 -22.33 15.54 -40.56
CA SER A 832 -21.75 16.10 -41.78
C SER A 832 -20.98 15.01 -42.53
N GLN A 833 -21.44 14.61 -43.71
CA GLN A 833 -20.67 13.80 -44.66
C GLN A 833 -19.89 14.73 -45.60
N GLY A 834 -18.57 14.64 -45.54
CA GLY A 834 -17.62 15.33 -46.42
C GLY A 834 -16.34 14.53 -46.52
N PHE A 835 -15.52 14.80 -47.54
CA PHE A 835 -14.19 14.20 -47.69
C PHE A 835 -13.12 15.30 -47.58
N SER A 836 -11.93 14.92 -47.11
CA SER A 836 -10.81 15.82 -46.83
C SER A 836 -9.56 15.38 -47.60
N ILE A 837 -8.78 16.34 -48.10
CA ILE A 837 -7.47 16.11 -48.75
C ILE A 837 -6.38 16.68 -47.83
N TYR A 838 -5.27 15.94 -47.64
CA TYR A 838 -4.17 16.23 -46.70
C TYR A 838 -2.82 16.43 -47.44
N LEU A 839 -2.06 17.50 -47.12
CA LEU A 839 -0.74 17.84 -47.72
C LEU A 839 0.32 18.15 -46.64
N TYR A 840 1.59 17.75 -46.79
CA TYR A 840 2.63 17.74 -45.72
C TYR A 840 3.87 18.63 -45.97
N PRO A 841 4.18 19.62 -45.10
CA PRO A 841 5.44 20.38 -45.02
C PRO A 841 6.34 19.95 -43.84
N ASN A 842 7.65 20.19 -43.95
CA ASN A 842 8.68 19.82 -42.95
C ASN A 842 8.91 20.94 -41.90
N ILE A 843 8.87 20.65 -40.58
CA ILE A 843 9.38 21.55 -39.49
C ILE A 843 10.19 20.79 -38.46
N ILE A 844 11.22 21.50 -37.93
CA ILE A 844 12.30 21.28 -36.96
C ILE A 844 11.97 21.70 -35.51
N ASN A 845 12.28 20.84 -34.51
CA ASN A 845 12.17 21.09 -33.06
C ASN A 845 13.43 21.82 -32.55
N GLY A 846 13.23 22.82 -31.69
CA GLY A 846 14.28 23.58 -31.02
C GLY A 846 15.07 22.76 -30.00
N ILE A 847 16.29 23.22 -29.75
CA ILE A 847 17.20 22.73 -28.71
C ILE A 847 16.63 23.06 -27.33
N ARG A 848 16.58 22.05 -26.47
CA ARG A 848 16.07 22.13 -25.10
C ARG A 848 17.15 22.62 -24.15
N SER A 849 16.79 23.63 -23.37
CA SER A 849 17.40 24.00 -22.08
C SER A 849 17.25 22.89 -21.06
#